data_AF-A0A0R1KWS0-F1
#
_entry.id   AF-A0A0R1KWS0-F1
#
_cell.length_a   1.000
_cell.length_b   1.000
_cell.length_c   1.000
_cell.angle_alpha   90.00
_cell.angle_beta   90.00
_cell.angle_gamma   90.00
#
_symmetry.space_group_name_H-M   'P 1'
#
loop_
_entity.id
_entity.type
_entity.pdbx_description
1 polymer ?
#
loop_
_entity_poly.entity_id
_entity_poly.type
_entity_poly.pdbx_seq_one_letter_code
_entity_poly.pdbx_strand_id
1 'polypeptide(L)'
;MKKKQFIYWLSLVVGMFLLFIGGGNFVKADTAADVDSAITTGVKLTSQKKTLDAWDAAILATSDNGITDAQTQNAYNTIITTNGFISGKDQDLAGVSNVAGMIGLRALGNDPQNVEKKNLAAQVVNDPARKVAKVDLYTIINDLEGLSTGSYGKDSEAARTELTKEVLAAQDSKTGVWKTSWGDVDPTGRAILALSMNMSQPGVPAAIQKAVTEVENNYYLKDGGFGTSDAANKEDQYNNITMTNGLAAAGVDVYTSLNGKSDYKAPVQQLLDQKDVSSDSNSMLLQQATYTLQQAKFTKDGGQGWIFSFAQNPTFRARELGQLNDAAAAQRQAINNDSKSSETDKTTAINSINQTLETYITKINGDTNSEAAIADRAVGVASINNIKVVDTNANSNSTSGTVINNNYTTIINQPSSSSSSISSAASSSSTAPIVQPTIPKKPKSAKGSYVYALTTVKLYKGTHFTKHNLVTTYHKQSRTKRPMFLVIRQTTNTQGKTVYKVKNVNSGKTGYTLASGKYLSNAYYSAKVTRIKAISSKGINEYSNLKLTHKKHHVKKNKSLAVRKVVGYGHTSRLLLTNGRYVSGNKKLVMATKITKSSSQNADSSTTTVAPNPTTPSSSSSTSTTVPTTPTVPTTPTNGSSTNNSNNNSTNGSGTNDNSGSNTNTTNETVTVSVNANGSVLASGSVTLTKGATALDALKALAAKNNLAVTITGSGITAYVKGINGYNAGPAGTMTGWLYSINGSEPNTSMGAYTIKDGDKISMNYNK
;
A
#
# COMPACT_ATOMS: atom_id res chain seq x y z
N MET A 1 21.76 67.01 35.18
CA MET A 1 20.37 66.64 34.77
C MET A 1 19.82 65.54 35.68
N LYS A 2 18.53 65.18 35.55
CA LYS A 2 17.76 64.26 36.42
C LYS A 2 18.43 62.87 36.53
N LYS A 3 18.79 62.40 37.73
CA LYS A 3 18.06 61.49 38.67
C LYS A 3 17.87 60.03 38.18
N LYS A 4 18.35 59.08 39.02
CA LYS A 4 18.28 57.60 38.93
C LYS A 4 19.13 56.97 37.80
N GLN A 5 19.97 55.94 38.00
CA GLN A 5 20.24 55.10 39.18
C GLN A 5 19.04 54.33 39.76
N PHE A 6 18.79 53.12 39.25
CA PHE A 6 18.74 51.87 40.05
C PHE A 6 18.83 50.64 39.12
N ILE A 7 19.21 49.47 39.65
CA ILE A 7 19.30 48.17 38.95
C ILE A 7 20.28 48.14 37.75
N TYR A 8 21.56 48.30 38.08
CA TYR A 8 22.62 47.55 37.41
C TYR A 8 22.86 46.27 38.24
N TRP A 9 23.16 45.14 37.59
CA TRP A 9 23.75 43.93 38.21
C TRP A 9 23.07 43.31 39.46
N LEU A 10 22.10 42.41 39.24
CA LEU A 10 21.95 41.19 40.07
C LEU A 10 21.16 40.08 39.35
N SER A 11 21.81 39.33 38.44
CA SER A 11 21.47 37.93 38.05
C SER A 11 22.43 37.39 36.96
N LEU A 12 23.72 37.28 37.28
CA LEU A 12 24.71 36.55 36.45
C LEU A 12 25.58 35.61 37.32
N VAL A 13 25.06 35.19 38.48
CA VAL A 13 25.76 34.31 39.44
C VAL A 13 24.82 33.22 40.03
N VAL A 14 23.59 33.08 39.50
CA VAL A 14 22.71 31.94 39.79
C VAL A 14 22.18 31.41 38.46
N GLY A 15 22.71 30.27 38.02
CA GLY A 15 22.42 29.69 36.70
C GLY A 15 23.54 28.79 36.16
N MET A 16 24.78 28.93 36.67
CA MET A 16 25.89 28.03 36.34
C MET A 16 26.77 27.76 37.57
N PHE A 17 26.39 26.80 38.42
CA PHE A 17 27.28 25.73 38.91
C PHE A 17 26.56 24.66 39.77
N LEU A 18 25.95 23.69 39.10
CA LEU A 18 25.96 22.26 39.44
C LEU A 18 25.80 21.56 38.08
N LEU A 19 26.90 21.17 37.43
CA LEU A 19 27.50 19.83 37.52
C LEU A 19 26.46 18.73 37.20
N PHE A 20 26.70 17.89 36.20
CA PHE A 20 27.97 17.19 36.01
C PHE A 20 28.74 17.51 34.72
N ILE A 21 30.06 17.66 34.87
CA ILE A 21 30.99 17.11 33.87
C ILE A 21 30.90 15.59 34.00
N GLY A 22 30.43 14.91 32.96
CA GLY A 22 30.39 13.46 32.88
C GLY A 22 30.45 13.05 31.42
N GLY A 23 31.55 12.42 31.01
CA GLY A 23 31.70 11.88 29.65
C GLY A 23 30.73 10.71 29.45
N GLY A 24 29.52 10.99 29.00
CA GLY A 24 28.43 10.03 28.89
C GLY A 24 27.68 10.19 27.58
N ASN A 25 27.61 9.09 26.83
CA ASN A 25 26.92 8.91 25.54
C ASN A 25 25.81 9.94 25.26
N PHE A 26 26.05 10.83 24.29
CA PHE A 26 24.98 11.65 23.70
C PHE A 26 23.86 10.71 23.22
N VAL A 27 22.69 10.80 23.85
CA VAL A 27 21.50 10.10 23.39
C VAL A 27 21.13 10.72 22.05
N LYS A 28 21.32 9.97 20.96
CA LYS A 28 20.94 10.40 19.62
C LYS A 28 19.45 10.75 19.64
N ALA A 29 19.12 11.98 19.25
CA ALA A 29 17.74 12.47 19.23
C ALA A 29 16.85 11.57 18.36
N ASP A 30 15.58 11.43 18.76
CA ASP A 30 14.60 10.70 17.96
C ASP A 30 14.06 11.62 16.87
N THR A 31 14.67 11.53 15.69
CA THR A 31 14.28 12.23 14.47
C THR A 31 12.77 12.11 14.15
N ALA A 32 12.04 11.11 14.68
CA ALA A 32 10.58 11.08 14.57
C ALA A 32 9.90 12.16 15.44
N ALA A 33 10.30 12.30 16.70
CA ALA A 33 9.77 13.30 17.63
C ALA A 33 10.22 14.72 17.25
N ASP A 34 11.45 14.86 16.74
CA ASP A 34 11.97 16.15 16.26
C ASP A 34 11.16 16.65 15.04
N VAL A 35 10.82 15.75 14.09
CA VAL A 35 9.93 16.08 12.97
C VAL A 35 8.52 16.46 13.45
N ASP A 36 7.94 15.74 14.42
CA ASP A 36 6.62 16.08 14.96
C ASP A 36 6.61 17.45 15.68
N SER A 37 7.72 17.80 16.35
CA SER A 37 7.94 19.12 16.96
C SER A 37 8.07 20.24 15.91
N ALA A 38 8.81 19.98 14.83
CA ALA A 38 8.93 20.90 13.70
C ALA A 38 7.59 21.10 12.98
N ILE A 39 6.82 20.04 12.68
CA ILE A 39 5.47 20.15 12.11
C ILE A 39 4.57 21.01 13.02
N THR A 40 4.61 20.76 14.34
CA THR A 40 3.84 21.54 15.32
C THR A 40 4.22 23.02 15.29
N THR A 41 5.51 23.33 15.12
CA THR A 41 6.02 24.70 15.00
C THR A 41 5.57 25.37 13.70
N GLY A 42 5.66 24.67 12.58
CA GLY A 42 5.24 25.18 11.26
C GLY A 42 3.74 25.45 11.19
N VAL A 43 2.93 24.49 11.60
CA VAL A 43 1.47 24.63 11.71
C VAL A 43 1.10 25.81 12.61
N LYS A 44 1.78 25.99 13.75
CA LYS A 44 1.57 27.13 14.64
C LYS A 44 1.88 28.46 13.93
N LEU A 45 3.04 28.60 13.31
CA LEU A 45 3.45 29.82 12.61
C LEU A 45 2.50 30.15 11.45
N THR A 46 2.11 29.15 10.65
CA THR A 46 1.07 29.29 9.61
C THR A 46 -0.26 29.75 10.21
N SER A 47 -0.72 29.16 11.33
CA SER A 47 -1.99 29.53 11.97
C SER A 47 -2.04 30.96 12.52
N GLN A 48 -0.88 31.61 12.70
CA GLN A 48 -0.73 32.97 13.22
C GLN A 48 -0.71 34.04 12.10
N LYS A 49 -0.70 33.65 10.82
CA LYS A 49 -0.79 34.57 9.69
C LYS A 49 -2.14 35.30 9.66
N LYS A 50 -2.12 36.60 9.32
CA LYS A 50 -3.34 37.42 9.14
C LYS A 50 -4.13 37.05 7.87
N THR A 51 -3.42 36.61 6.84
CA THR A 51 -3.94 36.19 5.55
C THR A 51 -3.34 34.82 5.25
N LEU A 52 -4.18 33.86 4.89
CA LEU A 52 -3.79 32.48 4.60
C LEU A 52 -3.93 32.26 3.09
N ASP A 53 -2.86 31.81 2.44
CA ASP A 53 -2.93 31.40 1.04
C ASP A 53 -3.39 29.93 0.87
N ALA A 54 -3.34 29.44 -0.36
CA ALA A 54 -3.78 28.10 -0.70
C ALA A 54 -2.87 26.98 -0.14
N TRP A 55 -1.58 27.27 0.08
CA TRP A 55 -0.64 26.34 0.73
C TRP A 55 -0.79 26.36 2.24
N ASP A 56 -1.05 27.53 2.82
CA ASP A 56 -1.41 27.66 4.24
C ASP A 56 -2.68 26.87 4.58
N ALA A 57 -3.71 26.96 3.74
CA ALA A 57 -4.91 26.14 3.84
C ALA A 57 -4.58 24.64 3.81
N ALA A 58 -3.70 24.21 2.90
CA ALA A 58 -3.30 22.83 2.76
C ALA A 58 -2.50 22.31 3.97
N ILE A 59 -1.61 23.13 4.53
CA ILE A 59 -0.85 22.84 5.75
C ILE A 59 -1.79 22.70 6.96
N LEU A 60 -2.70 23.66 7.16
CA LEU A 60 -3.64 23.65 8.29
C LEU A 60 -4.63 22.49 8.18
N ALA A 61 -5.24 22.27 7.00
CA ALA A 61 -6.15 21.15 6.79
C ALA A 61 -5.44 19.80 7.01
N THR A 62 -4.19 19.66 6.56
CA THR A 62 -3.38 18.46 6.82
C THR A 62 -2.67 18.47 8.18
N SER A 63 -2.98 19.39 9.09
CA SER A 63 -2.44 19.42 10.45
C SER A 63 -3.21 18.55 11.46
N ASP A 64 -2.59 18.23 12.60
CA ASP A 64 -3.21 17.43 13.67
C ASP A 64 -4.40 18.13 14.35
N ASN A 65 -4.51 19.46 14.18
CA ASN A 65 -5.61 20.28 14.68
C ASN A 65 -6.70 20.51 13.62
N GLY A 66 -6.40 20.28 12.34
CA GLY A 66 -7.22 20.68 11.20
C GLY A 66 -7.17 22.19 10.93
N ILE A 67 -8.09 22.66 10.08
CA ILE A 67 -8.32 24.08 9.79
C ILE A 67 -9.67 24.49 10.38
N THR A 68 -9.77 25.69 10.95
CA THR A 68 -11.02 26.23 11.53
C THR A 68 -11.83 27.02 10.50
N ASP A 69 -13.15 27.17 10.69
CA ASP A 69 -14.04 27.89 9.77
C ASP A 69 -13.56 29.31 9.43
N ALA A 70 -13.04 30.04 10.43
CA ALA A 70 -12.51 31.39 10.23
C ALA A 70 -11.25 31.39 9.34
N GLN A 71 -10.40 30.36 9.48
CA GLN A 71 -9.21 30.16 8.64
C GLN A 71 -9.60 29.67 7.24
N THR A 72 -10.61 28.79 7.14
CA THR A 72 -11.21 28.33 5.87
C THR A 72 -11.78 29.50 5.08
N GLN A 73 -12.56 30.40 5.70
CA GLN A 73 -13.10 31.57 5.03
C GLN A 73 -12.00 32.57 4.63
N ASN A 74 -11.00 32.78 5.48
CA ASN A 74 -9.83 33.62 5.18
C ASN A 74 -9.06 33.09 3.96
N ALA A 75 -8.79 31.79 3.93
CA ALA A 75 -8.14 31.12 2.81
C ALA A 75 -8.98 31.12 1.54
N TYR A 76 -10.29 30.81 1.61
CA TYR A 76 -11.19 30.84 0.46
C TYR A 76 -11.21 32.24 -0.17
N ASN A 77 -11.41 33.27 0.65
CA ASN A 77 -11.39 34.68 0.21
C ASN A 77 -10.05 35.05 -0.46
N THR A 78 -8.93 34.59 0.10
CA THR A 78 -7.60 34.82 -0.48
C THR A 78 -7.45 34.10 -1.82
N ILE A 79 -7.84 32.82 -1.91
CA ILE A 79 -7.78 32.03 -3.16
C ILE A 79 -8.58 32.72 -4.27
N ILE A 80 -9.85 33.07 -4.04
CA ILE A 80 -10.71 33.64 -5.09
C ILE A 80 -10.30 35.05 -5.51
N THR A 81 -9.59 35.81 -4.67
CA THR A 81 -9.16 37.19 -4.97
C THR A 81 -7.74 37.30 -5.53
N THR A 82 -6.89 36.29 -5.31
CA THR A 82 -5.48 36.25 -5.76
C THR A 82 -5.24 35.35 -6.96
N ASN A 83 -5.97 34.25 -7.11
CA ASN A 83 -5.89 33.43 -8.31
C ASN A 83 -6.42 34.23 -9.52
N GLY A 84 -5.61 34.39 -10.56
CA GLY A 84 -5.96 35.19 -11.74
C GLY A 84 -7.25 34.71 -12.42
N PHE A 85 -7.39 33.39 -12.62
CA PHE A 85 -8.54 32.82 -13.33
C PHE A 85 -9.86 33.06 -12.56
N ILE A 86 -9.88 32.78 -11.26
CA ILE A 86 -11.06 32.96 -10.41
C ILE A 86 -11.39 34.45 -10.24
N SER A 87 -10.39 35.29 -9.96
CA SER A 87 -10.60 36.74 -9.79
C SER A 87 -10.91 37.49 -11.09
N GLY A 88 -10.53 36.95 -12.25
CA GLY A 88 -10.60 37.65 -13.55
C GLY A 88 -9.43 38.62 -13.80
N LYS A 89 -8.33 38.47 -13.05
CA LYS A 89 -7.07 39.19 -13.26
C LYS A 89 -6.12 38.38 -14.16
N ASP A 90 -4.97 38.97 -14.49
CA ASP A 90 -3.92 38.31 -15.26
C ASP A 90 -3.47 36.99 -14.64
N GLN A 91 -3.05 36.05 -15.48
CA GLN A 91 -2.52 34.75 -15.04
C GLN A 91 -1.08 34.89 -14.56
N ASP A 92 -0.73 34.10 -13.55
CA ASP A 92 0.65 33.84 -13.18
C ASP A 92 1.36 32.98 -14.25
N LEU A 93 2.66 33.20 -14.44
CA LEU A 93 3.45 32.45 -15.42
C LEU A 93 3.68 31.01 -14.94
N ALA A 94 3.62 30.04 -15.85
CA ALA A 94 3.69 28.60 -15.55
C ALA A 94 2.62 28.04 -14.59
N GLY A 95 1.49 28.74 -14.42
CA GLY A 95 0.26 28.16 -13.85
C GLY A 95 0.26 27.85 -12.35
N VAL A 96 1.30 28.23 -11.61
CA VAL A 96 1.48 27.90 -10.17
C VAL A 96 0.27 28.32 -9.34
N SER A 97 -0.26 29.53 -9.56
CA SER A 97 -1.47 30.02 -8.89
C SER A 97 -2.72 29.16 -9.12
N ASN A 98 -2.83 28.44 -10.25
CA ASN A 98 -3.93 27.52 -10.54
C ASN A 98 -3.75 26.18 -9.81
N VAL A 99 -2.53 25.64 -9.74
CA VAL A 99 -2.22 24.43 -8.96
C VAL A 99 -2.42 24.66 -7.47
N ALA A 100 -1.86 25.74 -6.95
CA ALA A 100 -2.03 26.16 -5.57
C ALA A 100 -3.53 26.33 -5.27
N GLY A 101 -4.27 27.03 -6.14
CA GLY A 101 -5.73 27.15 -6.06
C GLY A 101 -6.45 25.81 -5.98
N MET A 102 -6.12 24.84 -6.85
CA MET A 102 -6.72 23.51 -6.81
C MET A 102 -6.41 22.77 -5.51
N ILE A 103 -5.16 22.80 -5.02
CA ILE A 103 -4.74 22.17 -3.76
C ILE A 103 -5.47 22.79 -2.57
N GLY A 104 -5.49 24.13 -2.48
CA GLY A 104 -6.15 24.87 -1.41
C GLY A 104 -7.66 24.63 -1.39
N LEU A 105 -8.35 24.79 -2.53
CA LEU A 105 -9.79 24.53 -2.64
C LEU A 105 -10.15 23.09 -2.19
N ARG A 106 -9.32 22.11 -2.55
CA ARG A 106 -9.51 20.72 -2.13
C ARG A 106 -9.20 20.47 -0.65
N ALA A 107 -8.25 21.21 -0.07
CA ALA A 107 -7.99 21.22 1.36
C ALA A 107 -9.15 21.83 2.17
N LEU A 108 -9.82 22.85 1.62
CA LEU A 108 -11.04 23.45 2.17
C LEU A 108 -12.33 22.65 1.88
N GLY A 109 -12.25 21.57 1.10
CA GLY A 109 -13.39 20.72 0.74
C GLY A 109 -14.25 21.23 -0.43
N ASN A 110 -13.91 22.35 -1.06
CA ASN A 110 -14.56 22.85 -2.27
C ASN A 110 -14.24 21.96 -3.49
N ASP A 111 -15.06 22.04 -4.54
CA ASP A 111 -14.78 21.45 -5.85
C ASP A 111 -14.19 22.51 -6.80
N PRO A 112 -12.92 22.38 -7.24
CA PRO A 112 -12.32 23.25 -8.27
C PRO A 112 -13.10 23.34 -9.59
N GLN A 113 -14.07 22.46 -9.85
CA GLN A 113 -14.94 22.57 -11.02
C GLN A 113 -16.03 23.65 -10.89
N ASN A 114 -16.31 24.16 -9.68
CA ASN A 114 -17.37 25.12 -9.42
C ASN A 114 -16.99 26.09 -8.28
N VAL A 115 -16.25 27.14 -8.62
CA VAL A 115 -15.82 28.21 -7.71
C VAL A 115 -16.12 29.55 -8.37
N GLU A 116 -16.92 30.40 -7.74
CA GLU A 116 -17.42 31.66 -8.32
C GLU A 116 -17.97 31.52 -9.77
N LYS A 117 -18.71 30.42 -10.01
CA LYS A 117 -19.26 30.00 -11.32
C LYS A 117 -18.20 29.69 -12.39
N LYS A 118 -16.93 29.55 -12.01
CA LYS A 118 -15.80 29.19 -12.88
C LYS A 118 -15.30 27.77 -12.56
N ASN A 119 -14.66 27.14 -13.56
CA ASN A 119 -14.13 25.79 -13.48
C ASN A 119 -12.60 25.80 -13.63
N LEU A 120 -11.89 25.83 -12.50
CA LEU A 120 -10.44 25.89 -12.43
C LEU A 120 -9.78 24.61 -12.98
N ALA A 121 -10.40 23.45 -12.78
CA ALA A 121 -9.90 22.20 -13.36
C ALA A 121 -9.93 22.23 -14.90
N ALA A 122 -10.97 22.81 -15.50
CA ALA A 122 -11.07 23.01 -16.95
C ALA A 122 -10.09 24.07 -17.47
N GLN A 123 -9.74 25.09 -16.67
CA GLN A 123 -8.67 26.03 -17.00
C GLN A 123 -7.32 25.31 -17.10
N VAL A 124 -6.97 24.47 -16.11
CA VAL A 124 -5.72 23.68 -16.11
C VAL A 124 -5.68 22.68 -17.28
N VAL A 125 -6.79 22.01 -17.61
CA VAL A 125 -6.88 21.15 -18.81
C VAL A 125 -6.54 21.94 -20.10
N ASN A 126 -6.93 23.21 -20.17
CA ASN A 126 -6.81 24.07 -21.36
C ASN A 126 -5.75 25.18 -21.21
N ASP A 127 -4.75 24.96 -20.33
CA ASP A 127 -3.80 26.00 -19.90
C ASP A 127 -3.20 26.79 -21.08
N PRO A 128 -3.30 28.14 -21.08
CA PRO A 128 -2.64 28.99 -22.07
C PRO A 128 -1.12 28.83 -22.13
N ALA A 129 -0.42 28.55 -21.03
CA ALA A 129 1.04 28.41 -21.04
C ALA A 129 1.52 27.11 -21.72
N ARG A 130 0.63 26.13 -21.95
CA ARG A 130 0.89 24.97 -22.83
C ARG A 130 0.65 25.23 -24.32
N LYS A 131 0.20 26.42 -24.73
CA LYS A 131 -0.10 26.77 -26.15
C LYS A 131 1.09 27.41 -26.88
N VAL A 132 2.29 26.90 -26.63
CA VAL A 132 3.57 27.40 -27.18
C VAL A 132 4.40 26.27 -27.79
N ALA A 133 5.30 26.60 -28.73
CA ALA A 133 6.06 25.61 -29.49
C ALA A 133 7.02 24.73 -28.66
N LYS A 134 7.41 25.21 -27.46
CA LYS A 134 8.13 24.43 -26.45
C LYS A 134 7.55 24.79 -25.08
N VAL A 135 6.76 23.89 -24.52
CA VAL A 135 6.20 24.03 -23.16
C VAL A 135 7.32 23.83 -22.14
N ASP A 136 7.28 24.59 -21.04
CA ASP A 136 8.23 24.42 -19.94
C ASP A 136 7.87 23.19 -19.07
N LEU A 137 8.91 22.52 -18.54
CA LEU A 137 8.73 21.31 -17.74
C LEU A 137 7.95 21.58 -16.43
N TYR A 138 8.15 22.74 -15.80
CA TYR A 138 7.39 23.10 -14.61
C TYR A 138 5.91 23.25 -14.91
N THR A 139 5.51 23.84 -16.04
CA THR A 139 4.10 23.92 -16.44
C THR A 139 3.47 22.52 -16.56
N ILE A 140 4.16 21.57 -17.20
CA ILE A 140 3.66 20.19 -17.38
C ILE A 140 3.52 19.48 -16.03
N ILE A 141 4.51 19.63 -15.14
CA ILE A 141 4.48 19.04 -13.79
C ILE A 141 3.38 19.69 -12.92
N ASN A 142 3.27 21.02 -12.95
CA ASN A 142 2.27 21.81 -12.26
C ASN A 142 0.85 21.36 -12.65
N ASP A 143 0.53 21.34 -13.95
CA ASP A 143 -0.77 20.87 -14.46
C ASP A 143 -1.04 19.42 -14.01
N LEU A 144 0.00 18.56 -14.04
CA LEU A 144 -0.11 17.17 -13.59
C LEU A 144 -0.45 17.08 -12.10
N GLU A 145 0.25 17.81 -11.23
CA GLU A 145 -0.03 17.90 -9.79
C GLU A 145 -1.47 18.37 -9.54
N GLY A 146 -1.87 19.49 -10.15
CA GLY A 146 -3.18 20.11 -10.01
C GLY A 146 -4.31 19.14 -10.34
N LEU A 147 -4.28 18.51 -11.51
CA LEU A 147 -5.29 17.53 -11.92
C LEU A 147 -5.23 16.21 -11.13
N SER A 148 -4.12 15.93 -10.43
CA SER A 148 -3.95 14.71 -9.61
C SER A 148 -4.51 14.81 -8.19
N THR A 149 -4.81 16.03 -7.71
CA THR A 149 -5.46 16.27 -6.40
C THR A 149 -6.84 15.62 -6.24
N GLY A 150 -7.49 15.27 -7.36
CA GLY A 150 -8.85 14.75 -7.41
C GLY A 150 -9.17 13.98 -8.69
N SER A 151 -10.42 14.12 -9.16
CA SER A 151 -10.95 13.46 -10.36
C SER A 151 -12.04 14.38 -10.95
N TYR A 152 -11.66 15.20 -11.93
CA TYR A 152 -12.47 16.33 -12.41
C TYR A 152 -13.13 16.04 -13.77
N GLY A 153 -13.81 14.89 -13.84
CA GLY A 153 -14.47 14.41 -15.05
C GLY A 153 -13.52 13.84 -16.11
N LYS A 154 -14.13 13.30 -17.18
CA LYS A 154 -13.44 12.54 -18.24
C LYS A 154 -12.26 13.28 -18.90
N ASP A 155 -12.38 14.58 -19.08
CA ASP A 155 -11.41 15.37 -19.85
C ASP A 155 -10.19 15.73 -18.99
N SER A 156 -10.38 15.92 -17.68
CA SER A 156 -9.28 16.00 -16.71
C SER A 156 -8.54 14.67 -16.57
N GLU A 157 -9.26 13.54 -16.51
CA GLU A 157 -8.64 12.21 -16.47
C GLU A 157 -7.81 11.94 -17.75
N ALA A 158 -8.28 12.40 -18.91
CA ALA A 158 -7.53 12.33 -20.17
C ALA A 158 -6.30 13.24 -20.17
N ALA A 159 -6.44 14.51 -19.77
CA ALA A 159 -5.31 15.44 -19.67
C ALA A 159 -4.23 14.95 -18.70
N ARG A 160 -4.62 14.45 -17.50
CA ARG A 160 -3.70 13.84 -16.52
C ARG A 160 -2.99 12.60 -17.08
N THR A 161 -3.61 11.88 -18.02
CA THR A 161 -2.99 10.75 -18.73
C THR A 161 -1.96 11.23 -19.77
N GLU A 162 -2.21 12.34 -20.46
CA GLU A 162 -1.27 12.89 -21.44
C GLU A 162 -0.08 13.58 -20.75
N LEU A 163 -0.34 14.45 -19.78
CA LEU A 163 0.68 15.11 -18.95
C LEU A 163 1.62 14.09 -18.26
N THR A 164 1.10 12.92 -17.86
CA THR A 164 1.96 11.83 -17.33
C THR A 164 2.90 11.29 -18.40
N LYS A 165 2.48 11.16 -19.66
CA LYS A 165 3.37 10.79 -20.77
C LYS A 165 4.37 11.89 -21.08
N GLU A 166 3.94 13.15 -21.05
CA GLU A 166 4.81 14.33 -21.27
C GLU A 166 5.96 14.36 -20.23
N VAL A 167 5.65 14.22 -18.93
CA VAL A 167 6.68 14.11 -17.89
C VAL A 167 7.55 12.87 -18.07
N LEU A 168 6.99 11.70 -18.41
CA LEU A 168 7.79 10.48 -18.66
C LEU A 168 8.72 10.62 -19.87
N ALA A 169 8.32 11.36 -20.92
CA ALA A 169 9.14 11.63 -22.09
C ALA A 169 10.25 12.66 -21.83
N ALA A 170 10.05 13.55 -20.85
CA ALA A 170 11.04 14.53 -20.39
C ALA A 170 12.12 13.95 -19.46
N GLN A 171 12.04 12.67 -19.07
CA GLN A 171 13.05 12.02 -18.23
C GLN A 171 14.35 11.77 -19.03
N ASP A 172 15.51 12.12 -18.48
CA ASP A 172 16.81 11.87 -19.12
C ASP A 172 17.01 10.36 -19.35
N SER A 173 17.16 9.96 -20.62
CA SER A 173 17.24 8.56 -21.00
C SER A 173 18.51 7.86 -20.49
N LYS A 174 19.57 8.61 -20.18
CA LYS A 174 20.82 8.12 -19.59
C LYS A 174 20.68 8.05 -18.07
N THR A 175 20.65 9.19 -17.38
CA THR A 175 20.69 9.29 -15.91
C THR A 175 19.35 8.91 -15.27
N GLY A 176 18.22 9.35 -15.83
CA GLY A 176 16.89 9.12 -15.25
C GLY A 176 16.42 10.19 -14.28
N VAL A 177 17.13 11.31 -14.19
CA VAL A 177 16.64 12.55 -13.57
C VAL A 177 15.90 13.39 -14.60
N TRP A 178 15.18 14.42 -14.14
CA TRP A 178 14.61 15.48 -14.96
C TRP A 178 15.50 16.72 -14.87
N LYS A 179 15.68 17.41 -15.99
CA LYS A 179 16.71 18.45 -16.13
C LYS A 179 16.14 19.75 -16.69
N THR A 180 16.66 20.86 -16.20
CA THR A 180 16.34 22.21 -16.70
C THR A 180 17.63 23.02 -16.92
N SER A 181 17.52 24.24 -17.44
CA SER A 181 18.64 25.18 -17.49
C SER A 181 19.12 25.67 -16.10
N TRP A 182 18.37 25.34 -15.04
CA TRP A 182 18.59 25.82 -13.67
C TRP A 182 19.09 24.72 -12.71
N GLY A 183 19.19 23.48 -13.19
CA GLY A 183 19.55 22.30 -12.39
C GLY A 183 18.67 21.08 -12.65
N ASP A 184 19.01 19.98 -11.97
CA ASP A 184 18.34 18.68 -12.05
C ASP A 184 17.58 18.32 -10.76
N VAL A 185 17.98 18.83 -9.59
CA VAL A 185 17.50 18.35 -8.27
C VAL A 185 16.03 18.71 -8.02
N ASP A 186 15.68 19.99 -7.92
CA ASP A 186 14.28 20.44 -7.78
C ASP A 186 13.33 19.87 -8.88
N PRO A 187 13.61 19.97 -10.19
CA PRO A 187 12.71 19.43 -11.20
C PRO A 187 12.58 17.90 -11.12
N THR A 188 13.61 17.18 -10.64
CA THR A 188 13.49 15.74 -10.35
C THR A 188 12.62 15.46 -9.13
N GLY A 189 12.80 16.17 -8.02
CA GLY A 189 11.96 15.96 -6.83
C GLY A 189 10.49 16.23 -7.11
N ARG A 190 10.18 17.30 -7.85
CA ARG A 190 8.84 17.63 -8.36
C ARG A 190 8.30 16.62 -9.36
N ALA A 191 9.10 16.16 -10.33
CA ALA A 191 8.66 15.12 -11.25
C ALA A 191 8.34 13.80 -10.52
N ILE A 192 9.18 13.38 -9.56
CA ILE A 192 8.90 12.23 -8.70
C ILE A 192 7.61 12.44 -7.89
N LEU A 193 7.39 13.65 -7.35
CA LEU A 193 6.19 14.02 -6.59
C LEU A 193 4.91 13.85 -7.42
N ALA A 194 4.81 14.52 -8.57
CA ALA A 194 3.66 14.48 -9.47
C ALA A 194 3.40 13.06 -10.03
N LEU A 195 4.47 12.33 -10.35
CA LEU A 195 4.41 10.95 -10.79
C LEU A 195 3.97 10.00 -9.64
N SER A 196 4.29 10.30 -8.38
CA SER A 196 3.86 9.46 -7.23
C SER A 196 2.33 9.40 -7.11
N MET A 197 1.64 10.48 -7.46
CA MET A 197 0.18 10.56 -7.55
C MET A 197 -0.39 9.73 -8.72
N ASN A 198 0.44 9.36 -9.68
CA ASN A 198 0.07 8.70 -10.93
C ASN A 198 0.61 7.25 -11.05
N MET A 199 1.03 6.65 -9.93
CA MET A 199 1.60 5.30 -9.81
C MET A 199 0.78 4.13 -10.41
N SER A 200 -0.46 4.37 -10.84
CA SER A 200 -1.27 3.38 -11.56
C SER A 200 -1.10 3.41 -13.09
N GLN A 201 -0.49 4.47 -13.62
CA GLN A 201 -0.27 4.66 -15.06
C GLN A 201 0.97 3.87 -15.56
N PRO A 202 1.03 3.48 -16.85
CA PRO A 202 2.18 2.77 -17.42
C PRO A 202 3.48 3.58 -17.31
N GLY A 203 4.63 2.90 -17.19
CA GLY A 203 5.96 3.53 -17.10
C GLY A 203 6.27 4.15 -15.73
N VAL A 204 5.30 4.81 -15.09
CA VAL A 204 5.47 5.62 -13.87
C VAL A 204 6.31 4.95 -12.76
N PRO A 205 6.02 3.72 -12.30
CA PRO A 205 6.80 3.13 -11.20
C PRO A 205 8.25 2.79 -11.58
N ALA A 206 8.54 2.61 -12.88
CA ALA A 206 9.89 2.35 -13.37
C ALA A 206 10.70 3.65 -13.52
N ALA A 207 10.06 4.72 -14.01
CA ALA A 207 10.66 6.05 -14.09
C ALA A 207 11.05 6.57 -12.70
N ILE A 208 10.13 6.51 -11.72
CA ILE A 208 10.42 6.85 -10.32
C ILE A 208 11.55 5.97 -9.79
N GLN A 209 11.51 4.64 -9.99
CA GLN A 209 12.57 3.76 -9.48
C GLN A 209 13.95 4.10 -10.09
N LYS A 210 14.02 4.47 -11.37
CA LYS A 210 15.25 4.93 -12.01
C LYS A 210 15.76 6.22 -11.35
N ALA A 211 14.91 7.23 -11.24
CA ALA A 211 15.25 8.52 -10.64
C ALA A 211 15.72 8.41 -9.18
N VAL A 212 15.00 7.64 -8.35
CA VAL A 212 15.39 7.38 -6.95
C VAL A 212 16.76 6.70 -6.87
N THR A 213 17.05 5.76 -7.78
CA THR A 213 18.36 5.08 -7.83
C THR A 213 19.48 6.05 -8.23
N GLU A 214 19.23 6.94 -9.18
CA GLU A 214 20.20 7.95 -9.62
C GLU A 214 20.48 8.98 -8.51
N VAL A 215 19.43 9.45 -7.83
CA VAL A 215 19.53 10.37 -6.69
C VAL A 215 20.31 9.75 -5.53
N GLU A 216 20.02 8.50 -5.14
CA GLU A 216 20.72 7.78 -4.06
C GLU A 216 22.24 7.63 -4.30
N ASN A 217 22.64 7.50 -5.57
CA ASN A 217 24.04 7.29 -5.96
C ASN A 217 24.81 8.60 -6.19
N ASN A 218 24.20 9.56 -6.91
CA ASN A 218 24.94 10.67 -7.53
C ASN A 218 24.58 12.06 -6.98
N TYR A 219 23.43 12.23 -6.30
CA TYR A 219 22.97 13.52 -5.78
C TYR A 219 22.81 13.54 -4.24
N TYR A 220 22.77 12.38 -3.57
CA TYR A 220 22.52 12.30 -2.12
C TYR A 220 23.81 12.47 -1.28
N LEU A 221 23.81 13.49 -0.42
CA LEU A 221 24.98 13.97 0.32
C LEU A 221 25.08 13.39 1.74
N LYS A 222 26.27 13.49 2.32
CA LYS A 222 26.63 12.85 3.60
C LYS A 222 25.92 13.47 4.81
N ASP A 223 25.64 14.76 4.76
CA ASP A 223 24.85 15.44 5.78
C ASP A 223 23.33 15.25 5.62
N GLY A 224 22.89 14.52 4.60
CA GLY A 224 21.50 14.22 4.32
C GLY A 224 20.88 15.06 3.19
N GLY A 225 21.58 16.10 2.71
CA GLY A 225 21.11 16.96 1.63
C GLY A 225 21.18 16.35 0.24
N PHE A 226 20.82 17.16 -0.76
CA PHE A 226 20.80 16.79 -2.17
C PHE A 226 21.47 17.86 -3.06
N GLY A 227 22.49 17.44 -3.79
CA GLY A 227 23.25 18.29 -4.69
C GLY A 227 24.51 17.57 -5.21
N THR A 228 25.33 18.31 -5.94
CA THR A 228 26.60 17.85 -6.51
C THR A 228 27.66 18.96 -6.41
N SER A 229 28.84 18.75 -6.99
CA SER A 229 29.86 19.80 -7.15
C SER A 229 29.61 20.77 -8.31
N ASP A 230 28.61 20.52 -9.16
CA ASP A 230 28.18 21.47 -10.20
C ASP A 230 27.38 22.62 -9.55
N ALA A 231 27.68 23.86 -9.95
CA ALA A 231 27.04 25.06 -9.42
C ALA A 231 25.53 25.13 -9.72
N ALA A 232 25.08 24.57 -10.85
CA ALA A 232 23.65 24.47 -11.18
C ALA A 232 22.93 23.36 -10.39
N ASN A 233 23.68 22.53 -9.67
CA ASN A 233 23.17 21.43 -8.86
C ASN A 233 23.71 21.50 -7.42
N LYS A 234 24.09 22.68 -6.94
CA LYS A 234 24.60 22.88 -5.58
C LYS A 234 23.49 22.60 -4.56
N GLU A 235 23.85 22.01 -3.42
CA GLU A 235 22.92 21.86 -2.30
C GLU A 235 22.43 23.22 -1.77
N ASP A 236 21.12 23.31 -1.55
CA ASP A 236 20.44 24.39 -0.83
C ASP A 236 19.13 23.86 -0.18
N GLN A 237 18.47 24.72 0.59
CA GLN A 237 17.26 24.37 1.35
C GLN A 237 16.09 23.95 0.46
N TYR A 238 15.84 24.61 -0.68
CA TYR A 238 14.74 24.27 -1.58
C TYR A 238 15.02 22.94 -2.30
N ASN A 239 16.24 22.74 -2.78
CA ASN A 239 16.67 21.46 -3.35
C ASN A 239 16.51 20.30 -2.34
N ASN A 240 16.86 20.54 -1.07
CA ASN A 240 16.68 19.56 0.01
C ASN A 240 15.19 19.26 0.29
N ILE A 241 14.37 20.29 0.39
CA ILE A 241 12.92 20.19 0.66
C ILE A 241 12.20 19.48 -0.50
N THR A 242 12.36 19.97 -1.73
CA THR A 242 11.70 19.39 -2.92
C THR A 242 12.08 17.93 -3.11
N MET A 243 13.36 17.57 -2.99
CA MET A 243 13.79 16.18 -3.15
C MET A 243 13.27 15.29 -2.00
N THR A 244 13.35 15.75 -0.74
CA THR A 244 12.81 15.01 0.41
C THR A 244 11.30 14.76 0.26
N ASN A 245 10.54 15.74 -0.22
CA ASN A 245 9.11 15.63 -0.49
C ASN A 245 8.80 14.58 -1.57
N GLY A 246 9.48 14.66 -2.72
CA GLY A 246 9.34 13.71 -3.82
C GLY A 246 9.67 12.28 -3.41
N LEU A 247 10.81 12.07 -2.74
CA LEU A 247 11.23 10.76 -2.23
C LEU A 247 10.22 10.20 -1.21
N ALA A 248 9.75 11.02 -0.26
CA ALA A 248 8.75 10.62 0.71
C ALA A 248 7.42 10.22 0.03
N ALA A 249 6.94 11.00 -0.94
CA ALA A 249 5.72 10.69 -1.69
C ALA A 249 5.85 9.41 -2.54
N ALA A 250 7.04 9.15 -3.10
CA ALA A 250 7.37 7.88 -3.76
C ALA A 250 7.45 6.66 -2.80
N GLY A 251 7.38 6.88 -1.49
CA GLY A 251 7.40 5.82 -0.46
C GLY A 251 8.81 5.41 -0.01
N VAL A 252 9.80 6.29 -0.18
CA VAL A 252 11.18 6.10 0.32
C VAL A 252 11.25 6.46 1.81
N ASP A 253 12.07 5.73 2.58
CA ASP A 253 12.24 5.95 4.03
C ASP A 253 13.22 7.10 4.33
N VAL A 254 12.71 8.33 4.22
CA VAL A 254 13.46 9.57 4.47
C VAL A 254 13.86 9.81 5.93
N TYR A 255 13.51 8.91 6.86
CA TYR A 255 13.98 8.93 8.26
C TYR A 255 15.27 8.12 8.49
N THR A 256 15.82 7.52 7.45
CA THR A 256 17.11 6.82 7.48
C THR A 256 18.01 7.29 6.34
N SER A 257 19.30 6.94 6.37
CA SER A 257 20.18 7.22 5.23
C SER A 257 19.78 6.36 4.03
N LEU A 258 19.61 6.99 2.86
CA LEU A 258 19.03 6.33 1.68
C LEU A 258 19.87 5.11 1.25
N ASN A 259 21.17 5.33 1.13
CA ASN A 259 22.18 4.31 0.83
C ASN A 259 22.52 3.38 2.03
N GLY A 260 21.86 3.56 3.19
CA GLY A 260 22.04 2.75 4.38
C GLY A 260 23.40 2.85 5.09
N LYS A 261 24.27 3.80 4.68
CA LYS A 261 25.56 4.05 5.35
C LYS A 261 25.35 4.75 6.69
N SER A 262 26.08 4.36 7.73
CA SER A 262 25.89 4.87 9.10
C SER A 262 26.47 6.27 9.32
N ASP A 263 27.34 6.75 8.43
CA ASP A 263 27.96 8.07 8.47
C ASP A 263 27.20 9.12 7.63
N TYR A 264 26.11 8.73 6.97
CA TYR A 264 25.19 9.62 6.27
C TYR A 264 23.99 9.97 7.18
N LYS A 265 23.55 11.23 7.23
CA LYS A 265 22.28 11.58 7.92
C LYS A 265 21.05 11.25 7.07
N ALA A 266 19.90 11.12 7.71
CA ALA A 266 18.61 11.00 7.03
C ALA A 266 18.19 12.33 6.37
N PRO A 267 17.51 12.32 5.20
CA PRO A 267 17.03 13.55 4.56
C PRO A 267 16.25 14.50 5.46
N VAL A 268 15.28 13.99 6.25
CA VAL A 268 14.53 14.85 7.19
C VAL A 268 15.39 15.43 8.32
N GLN A 269 16.55 14.85 8.62
CA GLN A 269 17.48 15.42 9.59
C GLN A 269 18.18 16.67 9.03
N GLN A 270 18.47 16.73 7.72
CA GLN A 270 19.05 17.93 7.13
C GLN A 270 18.08 19.11 7.19
N LEU A 271 16.78 18.89 6.91
CA LEU A 271 15.73 19.91 7.05
C LEU A 271 15.58 20.43 8.51
N LEU A 272 15.74 19.54 9.49
CA LEU A 272 15.75 19.91 10.91
C LEU A 272 17.01 20.72 11.27
N ASP A 273 18.17 20.28 10.81
CA ASP A 273 19.45 20.94 11.07
C ASP A 273 19.55 22.32 10.36
N GLN A 274 18.93 22.47 9.19
CA GLN A 274 18.79 23.73 8.44
C GLN A 274 17.75 24.70 9.03
N LYS A 275 16.88 24.21 9.93
CA LYS A 275 15.83 24.99 10.64
C LYS A 275 14.82 25.66 9.71
N ASP A 276 14.49 25.01 8.59
CA ASP A 276 13.58 25.54 7.57
C ASP A 276 12.17 25.87 8.11
N VAL A 277 11.79 25.26 9.23
CA VAL A 277 10.57 25.53 9.99
C VAL A 277 10.89 26.29 11.28
N SER A 278 11.11 27.61 11.17
CA SER A 278 11.41 28.50 12.30
C SER A 278 10.71 29.86 12.16
N SER A 279 10.78 30.70 13.20
CA SER A 279 10.24 32.08 13.19
C SER A 279 10.89 32.98 12.14
N ASP A 280 12.11 32.65 11.75
CA ASP A 280 12.99 33.49 10.94
C ASP A 280 12.94 33.05 9.46
N SER A 281 12.27 31.92 9.18
CA SER A 281 11.99 31.41 7.84
C SER A 281 11.06 32.34 7.07
N ASN A 282 11.38 32.59 5.79
CA ASN A 282 10.45 33.27 4.89
C ASN A 282 9.18 32.42 4.66
N SER A 283 8.07 33.04 4.27
CA SER A 283 6.76 32.34 4.14
C SER A 283 6.81 31.12 3.23
N MET A 284 7.52 31.19 2.10
CA MET A 284 7.59 30.08 1.14
C MET A 284 8.42 28.92 1.69
N LEU A 285 9.59 29.21 2.27
CA LEU A 285 10.42 28.19 2.91
C LEU A 285 9.68 27.49 4.06
N LEU A 286 9.03 28.29 4.93
CA LEU A 286 8.18 27.80 6.02
C LEU A 286 7.09 26.87 5.50
N GLN A 287 6.38 27.25 4.44
CA GLN A 287 5.32 26.45 3.83
C GLN A 287 5.85 25.13 3.28
N GLN A 288 6.86 25.19 2.40
CA GLN A 288 7.38 24.01 1.72
C GLN A 288 8.01 23.01 2.68
N ALA A 289 8.78 23.48 3.67
CA ALA A 289 9.34 22.63 4.70
C ALA A 289 8.24 22.00 5.58
N THR A 290 7.24 22.77 6.00
CA THR A 290 6.15 22.25 6.85
C THR A 290 5.37 21.14 6.13
N TYR A 291 4.91 21.35 4.88
CA TYR A 291 4.20 20.28 4.16
C TYR A 291 5.09 19.09 3.81
N THR A 292 6.40 19.30 3.64
CA THR A 292 7.36 18.22 3.36
C THR A 292 7.58 17.33 4.57
N LEU A 293 7.64 17.92 5.78
CA LEU A 293 7.65 17.16 7.02
C LEU A 293 6.30 16.45 7.26
N GLN A 294 5.17 17.09 6.96
CA GLN A 294 3.85 16.44 6.97
C GLN A 294 3.79 15.25 6.00
N GLN A 295 4.36 15.36 4.79
CA GLN A 295 4.48 14.26 3.83
C GLN A 295 5.38 13.14 4.36
N ALA A 296 6.53 13.47 4.96
CA ALA A 296 7.43 12.47 5.54
C ALA A 296 6.73 11.66 6.63
N LYS A 297 6.06 12.34 7.58
CA LYS A 297 5.23 11.70 8.61
C LYS A 297 4.13 10.84 7.99
N PHE A 298 3.38 11.39 7.02
CA PHE A 298 2.31 10.68 6.34
C PHE A 298 2.79 9.37 5.68
N THR A 299 3.92 9.37 5.00
CA THR A 299 4.54 8.14 4.44
C THR A 299 4.99 7.18 5.53
N LYS A 300 5.64 7.66 6.60
CA LYS A 300 6.11 6.87 7.76
C LYS A 300 4.97 6.07 8.41
N ASP A 301 3.81 6.72 8.55
CA ASP A 301 2.62 6.16 9.18
C ASP A 301 1.82 5.22 8.24
N GLY A 302 2.24 5.11 6.97
CA GLY A 302 1.73 4.14 6.00
C GLY A 302 0.94 4.73 4.83
N GLY A 303 0.99 6.05 4.66
CA GLY A 303 0.50 6.76 3.48
C GLY A 303 1.22 6.36 2.18
N GLN A 304 0.64 6.74 1.03
CA GLN A 304 1.15 6.41 -0.30
C GLN A 304 0.90 7.58 -1.26
N GLY A 305 1.91 7.97 -2.06
CA GLY A 305 1.81 9.16 -2.91
C GLY A 305 1.79 10.45 -2.08
N TRP A 306 1.49 11.56 -2.74
CA TRP A 306 1.47 12.88 -2.10
C TRP A 306 0.24 13.09 -1.20
N ILE A 307 0.44 13.76 -0.07
CA ILE A 307 -0.56 14.03 0.98
C ILE A 307 -1.76 14.84 0.45
N PHE A 308 -1.55 15.70 -0.56
CA PHE A 308 -2.61 16.46 -1.24
C PHE A 308 -3.33 15.67 -2.36
N SER A 309 -3.08 14.37 -2.50
CA SER A 309 -3.85 13.48 -3.40
C SER A 309 -5.22 13.12 -2.81
N PHE A 310 -6.02 14.10 -2.36
CA PHE A 310 -7.15 13.92 -1.44
C PHE A 310 -8.18 12.83 -1.83
N ALA A 311 -8.37 12.57 -3.14
CA ALA A 311 -9.25 11.49 -3.61
C ALA A 311 -8.64 10.07 -3.48
N GLN A 312 -7.31 9.95 -3.53
CA GLN A 312 -6.56 8.70 -3.36
C GLN A 312 -6.18 8.48 -1.88
N ASN A 313 -5.94 9.59 -1.17
CA ASN A 313 -5.57 9.69 0.23
C ASN A 313 -6.72 10.31 1.05
N PRO A 314 -7.77 9.54 1.38
CA PRO A 314 -8.84 9.95 2.31
C PRO A 314 -8.34 9.87 3.78
N THR A 315 -7.12 10.33 4.02
CA THR A 315 -6.25 9.86 5.10
C THR A 315 -6.32 10.67 6.38
N PHE A 316 -7.13 11.73 6.40
CA PHE A 316 -7.84 12.19 7.61
C PHE A 316 -8.30 10.97 8.43
N ARG A 317 -9.18 10.14 7.85
CA ARG A 317 -9.75 8.97 8.53
C ARG A 317 -8.71 7.94 9.00
N ALA A 318 -7.53 7.88 8.39
CA ALA A 318 -6.44 7.04 8.88
C ALA A 318 -5.70 7.67 10.07
N ARG A 319 -5.45 8.99 10.00
CA ARG A 319 -4.84 9.82 11.05
C ARG A 319 -5.71 9.93 12.29
N GLU A 320 -7.00 10.21 12.14
CA GLU A 320 -7.94 10.29 13.27
C GLU A 320 -8.03 8.95 14.03
N LEU A 321 -8.07 7.83 13.30
CA LEU A 321 -7.98 6.51 13.91
C LEU A 321 -6.61 6.25 14.53
N GLY A 322 -5.52 6.78 13.96
CA GLY A 322 -4.16 6.73 14.54
C GLY A 322 -4.10 7.41 15.90
N GLN A 323 -4.34 8.72 15.94
CA GLN A 323 -4.32 9.55 17.15
C GLN A 323 -5.25 9.02 18.26
N LEU A 324 -6.43 8.49 17.89
CA LEU A 324 -7.34 7.84 18.84
C LEU A 324 -6.78 6.51 19.39
N ASN A 325 -6.09 5.71 18.58
CA ASN A 325 -5.41 4.50 19.05
C ASN A 325 -4.17 4.82 19.91
N ASP A 326 -3.45 5.91 19.62
CA ASP A 326 -2.26 6.32 20.37
C ASP A 326 -2.64 6.91 21.74
N ALA A 327 -3.70 7.72 21.82
CA ALA A 327 -4.31 8.11 23.09
C ALA A 327 -4.74 6.89 23.92
N ALA A 328 -5.36 5.88 23.27
CA ALA A 328 -5.70 4.62 23.95
C ALA A 328 -4.47 3.77 24.31
N ALA A 329 -3.34 3.92 23.63
CA ALA A 329 -2.09 3.24 24.01
C ALA A 329 -1.46 3.92 25.23
N ALA A 330 -1.35 5.25 25.22
CA ALA A 330 -0.85 6.07 26.32
C ALA A 330 -1.71 5.89 27.59
N GLN A 331 -3.04 5.99 27.49
CA GLN A 331 -3.91 5.82 28.67
C GLN A 331 -3.91 4.39 29.20
N ARG A 332 -3.85 3.35 28.34
CA ARG A 332 -3.63 1.98 28.82
C ARG A 332 -2.29 1.85 29.53
N GLN A 333 -1.22 2.47 29.03
CA GLN A 333 0.08 2.47 29.71
C GLN A 333 0.01 3.19 31.06
N ALA A 334 -0.68 4.33 31.15
CA ALA A 334 -0.93 5.03 32.41
C ALA A 334 -1.68 4.16 33.42
N ILE A 335 -2.74 3.44 33.01
CA ILE A 335 -3.52 2.55 33.90
C ILE A 335 -2.73 1.29 34.30
N ASN A 336 -1.95 0.68 33.39
CA ASN A 336 -1.07 -0.44 33.77
C ASN A 336 0.06 0.00 34.70
N ASN A 337 0.48 1.27 34.63
CA ASN A 337 1.47 1.86 35.52
C ASN A 337 0.86 2.34 36.86
N ASP A 338 -0.47 2.32 37.03
CA ASP A 338 -1.08 2.55 38.34
C ASP A 338 -0.75 1.36 39.25
N SER A 339 -0.03 1.62 40.33
CA SER A 339 0.44 0.61 41.27
C SER A 339 -0.54 0.33 42.42
N LYS A 340 -1.71 0.98 42.45
CA LYS A 340 -2.57 1.05 43.64
C LYS A 340 -3.87 0.29 43.50
N SER A 341 -4.61 0.57 42.44
CA SER A 341 -5.89 -0.10 42.21
C SER A 341 -5.69 -1.58 41.97
N SER A 342 -6.71 -2.40 42.25
CA SER A 342 -6.62 -3.83 41.99
C SER A 342 -6.50 -4.13 40.49
N GLU A 343 -5.92 -5.29 40.13
CA GLU A 343 -5.89 -5.74 38.74
C GLU A 343 -7.30 -5.93 38.14
N THR A 344 -8.32 -6.18 38.97
CA THR A 344 -9.73 -6.22 38.57
C THR A 344 -10.21 -4.85 38.12
N ASP A 345 -9.86 -3.81 38.86
CA ASP A 345 -10.28 -2.43 38.58
C ASP A 345 -9.50 -1.86 37.38
N LYS A 346 -8.18 -2.12 37.30
CA LYS A 346 -7.39 -1.81 36.10
C LYS A 346 -7.94 -2.50 34.87
N THR A 347 -8.31 -3.79 34.97
CA THR A 347 -8.96 -4.53 33.89
C THR A 347 -10.28 -3.88 33.50
N THR A 348 -11.09 -3.46 34.47
CA THR A 348 -12.36 -2.76 34.24
C THR A 348 -12.16 -1.44 33.49
N ALA A 349 -11.20 -0.61 33.92
CA ALA A 349 -10.90 0.66 33.27
C ALA A 349 -10.25 0.49 31.88
N ILE A 350 -9.40 -0.54 31.69
CA ILE A 350 -8.86 -0.91 30.36
C ILE A 350 -9.99 -1.38 29.44
N ASN A 351 -10.99 -2.10 29.96
CA ASN A 351 -12.20 -2.47 29.20
C ASN A 351 -13.01 -1.23 28.81
N SER A 352 -13.17 -0.25 29.71
CA SER A 352 -13.77 1.05 29.37
C SER A 352 -12.98 1.77 28.27
N ILE A 353 -11.64 1.82 28.32
CA ILE A 353 -10.82 2.36 27.21
C ILE A 353 -11.10 1.61 25.91
N ASN A 354 -11.18 0.28 25.94
CA ASN A 354 -11.45 -0.53 24.75
C ASN A 354 -12.84 -0.23 24.16
N GLN A 355 -13.86 -0.08 25.01
CA GLN A 355 -15.25 0.22 24.60
C GLN A 355 -15.40 1.65 24.05
N THR A 356 -14.78 2.63 24.70
CA THR A 356 -14.75 4.02 24.22
C THR A 356 -13.97 4.12 22.91
N LEU A 357 -12.81 3.46 22.80
CA LEU A 357 -12.04 3.37 21.57
C LEU A 357 -12.88 2.74 20.44
N GLU A 358 -13.55 1.60 20.67
CA GLU A 358 -14.40 0.96 19.66
C GLU A 358 -15.60 1.84 19.26
N THR A 359 -16.16 2.59 20.21
CA THR A 359 -17.24 3.56 19.96
C THR A 359 -16.77 4.67 19.01
N TYR A 360 -15.69 5.37 19.33
CA TYR A 360 -15.21 6.48 18.51
C TYR A 360 -14.54 6.03 17.20
N ILE A 361 -13.89 4.85 17.18
CA ILE A 361 -13.50 4.19 15.91
C ILE A 361 -14.73 3.97 15.02
N THR A 362 -15.87 3.55 15.59
CA THR A 362 -17.10 3.30 14.82
C THR A 362 -17.69 4.59 14.27
N LYS A 363 -17.77 5.66 15.08
CA LYS A 363 -18.22 6.99 14.63
C LYS A 363 -17.33 7.52 13.50
N ILE A 364 -16.02 7.64 13.74
CA ILE A 364 -15.03 8.14 12.77
C ILE A 364 -15.09 7.36 11.44
N ASN A 365 -15.37 6.05 11.45
CA ASN A 365 -15.54 5.23 10.23
C ASN A 365 -16.92 5.36 9.53
N GLY A 366 -17.93 5.88 10.24
CA GLY A 366 -19.26 6.18 9.74
C GLY A 366 -19.37 7.55 9.09
N ASP A 367 -18.61 8.54 9.56
CA ASP A 367 -18.66 9.93 9.09
C ASP A 367 -18.40 10.07 7.58
N THR A 368 -19.13 11.00 6.96
CA THR A 368 -19.11 11.23 5.51
C THR A 368 -18.19 12.37 5.06
N ASN A 369 -17.84 13.28 5.98
CA ASN A 369 -16.87 14.37 5.76
C ASN A 369 -15.66 14.21 6.72
N SER A 370 -14.71 15.14 6.67
CA SER A 370 -13.56 15.20 7.59
C SER A 370 -13.88 15.93 8.89
N GLU A 371 -14.78 16.91 8.85
CA GLU A 371 -15.16 17.76 9.99
C GLU A 371 -15.75 16.94 11.16
N ALA A 372 -16.74 16.08 10.88
CA ALA A 372 -17.31 15.18 11.89
C ALA A 372 -16.26 14.21 12.44
N ALA A 373 -15.39 13.68 11.57
CA ALA A 373 -14.30 12.79 12.00
C ALA A 373 -13.26 13.50 12.88
N ILE A 374 -12.98 14.78 12.62
CA ILE A 374 -12.14 15.65 13.46
C ILE A 374 -12.80 15.88 14.82
N ALA A 375 -14.11 16.19 14.84
CA ALA A 375 -14.87 16.39 16.07
C ALA A 375 -14.93 15.10 16.92
N ASP A 376 -15.31 13.96 16.34
CA ASP A 376 -15.37 12.69 17.06
C ASP A 376 -13.98 12.11 17.40
N ARG A 377 -12.92 12.48 16.68
CA ARG A 377 -11.54 12.29 17.18
C ARG A 377 -11.33 13.08 18.47
N ALA A 378 -11.60 14.38 18.46
CA ALA A 378 -11.33 15.26 19.61
C ALA A 378 -12.12 14.82 20.85
N VAL A 379 -13.42 14.55 20.69
CA VAL A 379 -14.28 14.03 21.77
C VAL A 379 -13.86 12.61 22.17
N GLY A 380 -13.40 11.77 21.24
CA GLY A 380 -12.91 10.42 21.52
C GLY A 380 -11.62 10.38 22.35
N VAL A 381 -10.61 11.18 21.96
CA VAL A 381 -9.37 11.38 22.74
C VAL A 381 -9.69 12.01 24.10
N ALA A 382 -10.55 13.04 24.08
CA ALA A 382 -11.30 13.59 25.21
C ALA A 382 -11.75 12.53 26.23
N SER A 383 -12.59 11.62 25.72
CA SER A 383 -13.24 10.56 26.48
C SER A 383 -12.21 9.56 27.03
N ILE A 384 -11.28 9.10 26.19
CA ILE A 384 -10.25 8.11 26.57
C ILE A 384 -9.36 8.63 27.70
N ASN A 385 -8.83 9.85 27.58
CA ASN A 385 -7.90 10.43 28.56
C ASN A 385 -8.57 10.72 29.92
N ASN A 386 -9.91 10.80 29.96
CA ASN A 386 -10.68 10.91 31.20
C ASN A 386 -10.97 9.56 31.88
N ILE A 387 -10.78 8.42 31.20
CA ILE A 387 -11.04 7.11 31.80
C ILE A 387 -10.00 6.80 32.86
N LYS A 388 -10.51 6.36 34.01
CA LYS A 388 -9.78 6.15 35.25
C LYS A 388 -10.13 4.81 35.86
N VAL A 389 -9.27 4.36 36.76
CA VAL A 389 -9.59 3.23 37.62
C VAL A 389 -10.51 3.68 38.75
N VAL A 390 -11.48 2.83 39.10
CA VAL A 390 -12.46 3.03 40.17
C VAL A 390 -12.32 1.82 41.10
N ASP A 391 -11.92 2.05 42.35
CA ASP A 391 -11.59 0.97 43.28
C ASP A 391 -12.86 0.44 43.98
N THR A 392 -13.13 -0.87 43.86
CA THR A 392 -14.39 -1.46 44.33
C THR A 392 -14.35 -1.99 45.77
N ASN A 393 -13.23 -1.90 46.48
CA ASN A 393 -13.08 -2.52 47.82
C ASN A 393 -13.23 -1.54 49.00
N ALA A 394 -13.63 -0.29 48.76
CA ALA A 394 -13.94 0.68 49.82
C ALA A 394 -15.34 0.38 50.42
N ASN A 395 -15.38 -0.22 51.61
CA ASN A 395 -16.62 -0.72 52.21
C ASN A 395 -17.51 0.38 52.81
N SER A 396 -18.77 0.43 52.36
CA SER A 396 -19.99 0.90 53.04
C SER A 396 -19.89 2.09 54.03
N ASN A 397 -20.26 3.29 53.57
CA ASN A 397 -21.29 4.07 54.27
C ASN A 397 -21.94 5.18 53.41
N SER A 398 -23.11 5.64 53.86
CA SER A 398 -23.94 6.72 53.30
C SER A 398 -24.66 6.45 51.97
N THR A 399 -25.98 6.26 52.08
CA THR A 399 -26.91 6.31 50.94
C THR A 399 -27.36 7.75 50.70
N SER A 400 -26.97 8.35 49.57
CA SER A 400 -27.79 9.37 48.91
C SER A 400 -27.54 9.34 47.41
N GLY A 401 -28.59 9.18 46.62
CA GLY A 401 -28.50 9.01 45.18
C GLY A 401 -28.63 10.32 44.43
N THR A 402 -27.60 10.68 43.66
CA THR A 402 -27.72 11.72 42.62
C THR A 402 -27.41 11.11 41.26
N VAL A 403 -28.45 10.88 40.45
CA VAL A 403 -28.26 10.64 39.02
C VAL A 403 -27.87 11.97 38.38
N ILE A 404 -26.63 12.11 37.93
CA ILE A 404 -26.23 13.18 37.01
C ILE A 404 -25.92 12.57 35.65
N ASN A 405 -26.89 12.69 34.74
CA ASN A 405 -26.58 12.69 33.32
C ASN A 405 -25.87 14.01 33.00
N ASN A 406 -24.65 13.96 32.46
CA ASN A 406 -24.14 14.78 31.33
C ASN A 406 -22.60 14.92 31.35
N ASN A 407 -22.09 15.39 30.20
CA ASN A 407 -20.69 15.58 29.77
C ASN A 407 -19.68 16.21 30.78
N TYR A 408 -18.39 15.90 30.57
CA TYR A 408 -17.14 16.64 30.93
C TYR A 408 -16.38 16.39 32.28
N THR A 409 -15.22 15.68 32.18
CA THR A 409 -13.84 15.95 32.72
C THR A 409 -13.36 15.84 34.22
N THR A 410 -12.22 15.08 34.40
CA THR A 410 -10.96 15.32 35.21
C THR A 410 -10.68 14.99 36.73
N ILE A 411 -9.65 14.12 36.98
CA ILE A 411 -8.57 13.94 38.07
C ILE A 411 -8.84 14.08 39.62
N ILE A 412 -8.05 13.60 40.65
CA ILE A 412 -6.65 13.07 40.91
C ILE A 412 -6.50 12.18 42.22
N ASN A 413 -5.40 11.39 42.38
CA ASN A 413 -4.58 10.96 43.60
C ASN A 413 -5.18 10.30 44.89
N GLN A 414 -4.64 9.23 45.58
CA GLN A 414 -3.33 8.77 46.17
C GLN A 414 -3.30 8.83 47.74
N PRO A 415 -2.71 7.84 48.51
CA PRO A 415 -1.26 7.83 48.87
C PRO A 415 -0.58 6.45 49.11
N SER A 416 0.78 6.45 49.15
CA SER A 416 1.80 5.62 49.90
C SER A 416 1.72 4.07 50.05
N SER A 417 2.82 3.29 50.22
CA SER A 417 4.27 3.56 50.50
C SER A 417 5.24 2.43 50.06
N SER A 418 6.53 2.78 49.78
CA SER A 418 7.79 1.95 49.80
C SER A 418 7.87 0.64 48.99
N SER A 419 8.97 0.24 48.32
CA SER A 419 10.30 0.79 47.92
C SER A 419 10.90 -0.17 46.83
N SER A 420 12.15 -0.19 46.32
CA SER A 420 13.46 0.48 46.52
C SER A 420 14.35 0.41 45.23
N SER A 421 15.66 0.71 45.36
CA SER A 421 16.87 0.37 44.53
C SER A 421 16.73 -0.38 43.17
N ILE A 422 17.34 0.06 42.04
CA ILE A 422 18.79 0.17 41.71
C ILE A 422 19.44 -1.25 41.59
N SER A 423 20.18 -1.67 40.55
CA SER A 423 21.08 -0.95 39.60
C SER A 423 21.22 -1.55 38.17
N SER A 424 21.83 -0.73 37.31
CA SER A 424 22.85 -0.98 36.25
C SER A 424 23.69 -2.29 36.27
N ALA A 425 24.39 -2.73 35.21
CA ALA A 425 24.49 -2.34 33.78
C ALA A 425 25.31 -3.41 32.97
N ALA A 426 25.61 -3.13 31.69
CA ALA A 426 26.90 -3.29 30.95
C ALA A 426 27.92 -4.43 31.30
N SER A 427 28.73 -4.99 30.40
CA SER A 427 28.92 -4.90 28.93
C SER A 427 30.00 -5.93 28.50
N SER A 428 30.51 -5.84 27.25
CA SER A 428 31.64 -6.59 26.65
C SER A 428 31.34 -8.05 26.25
N SER A 429 31.72 -8.63 25.09
CA SER A 429 32.50 -8.30 23.87
C SER A 429 33.80 -9.10 23.71
N SER A 430 33.82 -9.97 22.70
CA SER A 430 35.01 -10.54 22.07
C SER A 430 34.72 -10.78 20.58
N THR A 431 35.76 -10.88 19.74
CA THR A 431 35.71 -10.41 18.34
C THR A 431 36.40 -11.36 17.36
N ALA A 432 35.95 -11.36 16.09
CA ALA A 432 36.61 -11.97 14.91
C ALA A 432 36.58 -13.53 14.87
N PRO A 433 36.81 -14.20 13.71
CA PRO A 433 37.29 -13.70 12.41
C PRO A 433 36.28 -13.73 11.24
N ILE A 434 36.79 -13.45 10.03
CA ILE A 434 36.06 -12.96 8.85
C ILE A 434 35.98 -14.03 7.74
N VAL A 435 34.82 -14.14 7.07
CA VAL A 435 34.71 -14.63 5.67
C VAL A 435 33.63 -13.83 4.92
N GLN A 436 33.94 -13.42 3.69
CA GLN A 436 33.04 -12.87 2.66
C GLN A 436 33.38 -13.56 1.31
N PRO A 437 32.59 -13.43 0.22
CA PRO A 437 31.31 -12.71 0.08
C PRO A 437 30.18 -13.51 -0.62
N THR A 438 28.94 -13.01 -0.51
CA THR A 438 27.91 -13.05 -1.57
C THR A 438 26.73 -12.16 -1.16
N ILE A 439 26.30 -11.21 -1.99
CA ILE A 439 25.28 -10.21 -1.62
C ILE A 439 23.88 -10.67 -2.05
N PRO A 440 22.93 -10.92 -1.12
CA PRO A 440 21.55 -11.30 -1.47
C PRO A 440 20.64 -10.08 -1.67
N LYS A 441 19.77 -10.10 -2.69
CA LYS A 441 18.76 -9.04 -2.90
C LYS A 441 17.82 -8.90 -1.68
N LYS A 442 17.73 -7.68 -1.13
CA LYS A 442 16.90 -7.32 0.04
C LYS A 442 15.39 -7.55 -0.25
N PRO A 443 14.68 -8.41 0.50
CA PRO A 443 13.28 -8.74 0.20
C PRO A 443 12.31 -7.65 0.66
N LYS A 444 11.27 -7.35 -0.14
CA LYS A 444 10.20 -6.41 0.22
C LYS A 444 9.50 -6.83 1.54
N SER A 445 9.19 -5.85 2.39
CA SER A 445 8.61 -6.06 3.72
C SER A 445 7.20 -6.65 3.66
N ALA A 446 6.94 -7.66 4.49
CA ALA A 446 5.61 -8.27 4.64
C ALA A 446 4.75 -7.67 5.79
N LYS A 447 5.18 -6.56 6.42
CA LYS A 447 4.40 -5.86 7.47
C LYS A 447 2.97 -5.59 6.98
N GLY A 448 1.98 -5.79 7.85
CA GLY A 448 0.55 -5.64 7.54
C GLY A 448 -0.07 -6.77 6.71
N SER A 449 0.70 -7.66 6.08
CA SER A 449 0.14 -8.71 5.23
C SER A 449 -0.60 -9.79 6.04
N TYR A 450 -1.76 -10.23 5.53
CA TYR A 450 -2.40 -11.46 6.00
C TYR A 450 -1.84 -12.70 5.29
N VAL A 451 -1.44 -13.70 6.06
CA VAL A 451 -0.96 -15.00 5.59
C VAL A 451 -1.78 -16.16 6.18
N TYR A 452 -1.78 -17.32 5.54
CA TYR A 452 -2.29 -18.57 6.13
C TYR A 452 -1.22 -19.64 6.23
N ALA A 453 -1.40 -20.58 7.16
CA ALA A 453 -0.55 -21.75 7.32
C ALA A 453 -0.76 -22.78 6.19
N LEU A 454 0.33 -23.18 5.52
CA LEU A 454 0.36 -24.31 4.57
C LEU A 454 0.56 -25.66 5.28
N THR A 455 1.32 -25.65 6.36
CA THR A 455 1.73 -26.80 7.19
C THR A 455 1.24 -26.63 8.62
N THR A 456 1.72 -27.47 9.55
CA THR A 456 1.77 -27.09 10.97
C THR A 456 2.67 -25.86 11.13
N VAL A 457 2.25 -24.91 11.96
CA VAL A 457 2.96 -23.66 12.28
C VAL A 457 3.01 -23.49 13.80
N LYS A 458 4.23 -23.32 14.34
CA LYS A 458 4.47 -23.06 15.76
C LYS A 458 4.73 -21.57 15.97
N LEU A 459 4.14 -20.98 17.01
CA LEU A 459 4.43 -19.61 17.45
C LEU A 459 5.26 -19.61 18.73
N TYR A 460 6.23 -18.72 18.82
CA TYR A 460 7.17 -18.63 19.94
C TYR A 460 7.19 -17.24 20.60
N LYS A 461 7.62 -17.16 21.87
CA LYS A 461 7.71 -15.91 22.66
C LYS A 461 8.69 -14.91 22.03
N GLY A 462 9.79 -15.42 21.48
CA GLY A 462 10.83 -14.65 20.77
C GLY A 462 11.32 -15.36 19.51
N THR A 463 12.38 -14.83 18.90
CA THR A 463 13.04 -15.39 17.70
C THR A 463 13.80 -16.71 17.94
N HIS A 464 13.93 -17.12 19.20
CA HIS A 464 14.62 -18.34 19.65
C HIS A 464 13.61 -19.50 19.80
N PHE A 465 13.60 -20.44 18.85
CA PHE A 465 12.53 -21.43 18.66
C PHE A 465 12.67 -22.72 19.49
N THR A 466 12.88 -22.57 20.81
CA THR A 466 13.01 -23.68 21.78
C THR A 466 11.64 -24.18 22.31
N LYS A 467 11.60 -25.35 22.96
CA LYS A 467 10.38 -25.91 23.59
C LYS A 467 9.80 -24.96 24.67
N HIS A 468 10.66 -24.36 25.50
CA HIS A 468 10.28 -23.42 26.57
C HIS A 468 9.72 -22.09 26.04
N ASN A 469 10.13 -21.69 24.83
CA ASN A 469 9.61 -20.51 24.16
C ASN A 469 8.33 -20.76 23.35
N LEU A 470 7.81 -21.98 23.27
CA LEU A 470 6.62 -22.30 22.48
C LEU A 470 5.35 -21.68 23.12
N VAL A 471 4.68 -20.78 22.40
CA VAL A 471 3.41 -20.15 22.82
C VAL A 471 2.22 -21.02 22.42
N THR A 472 2.22 -21.52 21.17
CA THR A 472 1.15 -22.41 20.70
C THR A 472 1.53 -23.12 19.39
N THR A 473 0.84 -24.22 19.08
CA THR A 473 1.00 -24.97 17.82
C THR A 473 -0.33 -24.98 17.07
N TYR A 474 -0.32 -24.52 15.82
CA TYR A 474 -1.44 -24.65 14.89
C TYR A 474 -1.14 -25.77 13.90
N HIS A 475 -1.92 -26.85 13.93
CA HIS A 475 -1.71 -28.02 13.07
C HIS A 475 -2.08 -27.74 11.60
N LYS A 476 -1.53 -28.54 10.68
CA LYS A 476 -1.86 -28.52 9.23
C LYS A 476 -3.38 -28.66 9.05
N GLN A 477 -3.97 -27.84 8.16
CA GLN A 477 -5.42 -27.81 7.91
C GLN A 477 -5.75 -27.75 6.41
N SER A 478 -6.94 -28.23 6.05
CA SER A 478 -7.49 -28.11 4.70
C SER A 478 -7.75 -26.64 4.34
N ARG A 479 -7.73 -26.30 3.04
CA ARG A 479 -7.62 -24.90 2.56
C ARG A 479 -8.60 -23.91 3.21
N THR A 480 -9.86 -24.31 3.38
CA THR A 480 -10.92 -23.48 4.00
C THR A 480 -10.76 -23.34 5.52
N LYS A 481 -10.17 -24.33 6.20
CA LYS A 481 -9.93 -24.34 7.66
C LYS A 481 -8.57 -23.76 8.09
N ARG A 482 -7.66 -23.44 7.15
CA ARG A 482 -6.29 -22.97 7.46
C ARG A 482 -6.22 -21.81 8.47
N PRO A 483 -5.40 -21.91 9.53
CA PRO A 483 -5.08 -20.79 10.42
C PRO A 483 -4.62 -19.56 9.61
N MET A 484 -5.13 -18.38 9.95
CA MET A 484 -4.72 -17.10 9.37
C MET A 484 -4.01 -16.24 10.41
N PHE A 485 -3.07 -15.43 9.92
CA PHE A 485 -2.22 -14.57 10.72
C PHE A 485 -2.06 -13.20 10.05
N LEU A 486 -2.10 -12.13 10.83
CA LEU A 486 -1.62 -10.81 10.45
C LEU A 486 -0.12 -10.72 10.79
N VAL A 487 0.71 -10.29 9.84
CA VAL A 487 2.14 -10.03 10.06
C VAL A 487 2.32 -8.65 10.67
N ILE A 488 2.65 -8.59 11.97
CA ILE A 488 2.90 -7.34 12.71
C ILE A 488 4.28 -6.77 12.39
N ARG A 489 5.30 -7.64 12.32
CA ARG A 489 6.71 -7.24 12.11
C ARG A 489 7.47 -8.33 11.36
N GLN A 490 8.37 -7.93 10.47
CA GLN A 490 9.38 -8.81 9.87
C GLN A 490 10.73 -8.56 10.55
N THR A 491 11.51 -9.61 10.76
CA THR A 491 12.82 -9.57 11.43
C THR A 491 13.64 -10.81 11.05
N THR A 492 14.81 -11.01 11.63
CA THR A 492 15.62 -12.23 11.50
C THR A 492 15.76 -12.93 12.86
N ASN A 493 16.12 -14.21 12.86
CA ASN A 493 16.65 -14.86 14.07
C ASN A 493 18.19 -14.90 14.05
N THR A 494 18.77 -15.43 15.13
CA THR A 494 20.22 -15.65 15.30
C THR A 494 20.85 -16.61 14.26
N GLN A 495 20.04 -17.24 13.39
CA GLN A 495 20.50 -18.05 12.26
C GLN A 495 20.34 -17.32 10.91
N GLY A 496 20.16 -15.99 10.92
CA GLY A 496 19.92 -15.15 9.74
C GLY A 496 18.57 -15.37 9.02
N LYS A 497 17.74 -16.33 9.48
CA LYS A 497 16.50 -16.70 8.79
C LYS A 497 15.41 -15.68 9.08
N THR A 498 14.67 -15.29 8.04
CA THR A 498 13.56 -14.35 8.17
C THR A 498 12.44 -14.91 9.05
N VAL A 499 11.92 -14.08 9.94
CA VAL A 499 10.90 -14.38 10.95
C VAL A 499 9.82 -13.30 10.91
N TYR A 500 8.56 -13.72 11.07
CA TYR A 500 7.43 -12.81 11.30
C TYR A 500 7.01 -12.84 12.78
N LYS A 501 6.83 -11.67 13.40
CA LYS A 501 5.92 -11.50 14.55
C LYS A 501 4.51 -11.46 13.99
N VAL A 502 3.65 -12.36 14.43
CA VAL A 502 2.28 -12.51 13.91
C VAL A 502 1.23 -12.41 15.01
N LYS A 503 0.00 -12.03 14.63
CA LYS A 503 -1.24 -12.17 15.43
C LYS A 503 -2.16 -13.16 14.73
N ASN A 504 -2.65 -14.19 15.42
CA ASN A 504 -3.66 -15.08 14.86
C ASN A 504 -5.00 -14.34 14.73
N VAL A 505 -5.66 -14.48 13.58
CA VAL A 505 -6.89 -13.73 13.24
C VAL A 505 -8.10 -14.17 14.06
N ASN A 506 -8.16 -15.44 14.48
CA ASN A 506 -9.30 -15.98 15.21
C ASN A 506 -9.07 -15.94 16.73
N SER A 507 -7.87 -16.30 17.20
CA SER A 507 -7.62 -16.50 18.64
C SER A 507 -6.88 -15.34 19.31
N GLY A 508 -6.57 -14.25 18.60
CA GLY A 508 -5.84 -13.08 19.11
C GLY A 508 -4.37 -13.29 19.51
N LYS A 509 -3.97 -14.53 19.83
CA LYS A 509 -2.62 -14.93 20.28
C LYS A 509 -1.55 -14.44 19.31
N THR A 510 -0.49 -13.86 19.87
CA THR A 510 0.68 -13.40 19.12
C THR A 510 1.89 -14.31 19.31
N GLY A 511 2.90 -14.17 18.46
CA GLY A 511 4.19 -14.82 18.61
C GLY A 511 5.03 -14.76 17.33
N TYR A 512 6.21 -15.34 17.38
CA TYR A 512 7.17 -15.36 16.28
C TYR A 512 7.17 -16.70 15.52
N THR A 513 7.34 -16.69 14.20
CA THR A 513 7.45 -17.90 13.37
C THR A 513 8.24 -17.67 12.06
N LEU A 514 8.72 -18.74 11.42
CA LEU A 514 9.55 -18.64 10.21
C LEU A 514 8.77 -18.10 9.00
N ALA A 515 9.32 -17.06 8.37
CA ALA A 515 8.76 -16.35 7.22
C ALA A 515 9.01 -17.08 5.87
N SER A 516 8.83 -18.40 5.83
CA SER A 516 9.10 -19.22 4.64
C SER A 516 7.83 -19.55 3.86
N GLY A 517 7.92 -19.49 2.52
CA GLY A 517 6.89 -20.00 1.59
C GLY A 517 6.57 -21.49 1.75
N LYS A 518 7.41 -22.26 2.46
CA LYS A 518 7.11 -23.65 2.89
C LYS A 518 6.00 -23.72 3.94
N TYR A 519 5.90 -22.72 4.81
CA TYR A 519 5.02 -22.71 5.98
C TYR A 519 3.85 -21.75 5.84
N LEU A 520 4.03 -20.63 5.12
CA LEU A 520 3.08 -19.53 5.03
C LEU A 520 2.86 -19.09 3.58
N SER A 521 1.65 -18.62 3.27
CA SER A 521 1.31 -18.00 1.97
C SER A 521 0.37 -16.83 2.17
N ASN A 522 0.52 -15.75 1.39
CA ASN A 522 -0.36 -14.59 1.43
C ASN A 522 -1.83 -15.03 1.21
N ALA A 523 -2.71 -14.65 2.12
CA ALA A 523 -4.10 -15.10 2.18
C ALA A 523 -5.04 -14.44 1.14
N TYR A 524 -4.61 -13.39 0.46
CA TYR A 524 -5.39 -12.65 -0.53
C TYR A 524 -4.79 -12.73 -1.94
N TYR A 525 -5.63 -12.57 -2.96
CA TYR A 525 -5.17 -12.46 -4.36
C TYR A 525 -4.61 -11.07 -4.64
N SER A 526 -3.49 -11.01 -5.35
CA SER A 526 -2.84 -9.79 -5.87
C SER A 526 -2.69 -9.81 -7.40
N ALA A 527 -2.38 -10.97 -7.99
CA ALA A 527 -2.34 -11.15 -9.45
C ALA A 527 -3.73 -11.00 -10.10
N LYS A 528 -3.77 -10.67 -11.40
CA LYS A 528 -4.98 -10.38 -12.20
C LYS A 528 -5.86 -11.63 -12.42
N VAL A 529 -6.64 -11.99 -11.40
CA VAL A 529 -7.68 -13.04 -11.47
C VAL A 529 -8.82 -12.57 -12.36
N THR A 530 -9.21 -13.40 -13.34
CA THR A 530 -10.35 -13.16 -14.25
C THR A 530 -11.51 -14.13 -14.06
N ARG A 531 -11.30 -15.24 -13.33
CA ARG A 531 -12.37 -16.16 -12.93
C ARG A 531 -12.06 -16.82 -11.59
N ILE A 532 -13.09 -17.01 -10.76
CA ILE A 532 -13.02 -17.72 -9.48
C ILE A 532 -14.11 -18.79 -9.37
N LYS A 533 -13.95 -19.67 -8.38
CA LYS A 533 -14.94 -20.61 -7.84
C LYS A 533 -15.10 -20.36 -6.33
N ALA A 534 -16.34 -20.30 -5.83
CA ALA A 534 -16.60 -20.20 -4.39
C ALA A 534 -16.27 -21.53 -3.69
N ILE A 535 -15.40 -21.53 -2.67
CA ILE A 535 -14.94 -22.75 -1.97
C ILE A 535 -15.32 -22.83 -0.49
N SER A 536 -15.75 -21.71 0.11
CA SER A 536 -16.32 -21.67 1.46
C SER A 536 -17.47 -22.69 1.62
N SER A 537 -17.53 -23.38 2.77
CA SER A 537 -18.57 -24.37 3.05
C SER A 537 -19.97 -23.76 3.10
N LYS A 538 -20.11 -22.57 3.70
CA LYS A 538 -21.35 -21.79 3.76
C LYS A 538 -21.57 -20.88 2.53
N GLY A 539 -20.88 -21.13 1.41
CA GLY A 539 -20.87 -20.21 0.26
C GLY A 539 -20.21 -18.85 0.57
N ILE A 540 -20.44 -17.87 -0.30
CA ILE A 540 -20.00 -16.47 -0.15
C ILE A 540 -21.15 -15.52 -0.51
N ASN A 541 -21.04 -14.22 -0.20
CA ASN A 541 -22.01 -13.22 -0.62
C ASN A 541 -21.41 -12.26 -1.64
N GLU A 542 -22.24 -11.73 -2.52
CA GLU A 542 -21.99 -10.54 -3.35
C GLU A 542 -22.51 -9.28 -2.64
N TYR A 543 -21.81 -8.18 -2.81
CA TYR A 543 -22.07 -6.88 -2.17
C TYR A 543 -22.00 -5.75 -3.19
N SER A 544 -22.67 -4.62 -2.96
CA SER A 544 -22.62 -3.48 -3.88
C SER A 544 -21.33 -2.64 -3.79
N ASN A 545 -20.50 -2.81 -2.75
CA ASN A 545 -19.32 -1.97 -2.53
C ASN A 545 -18.07 -2.73 -2.05
N LEU A 546 -16.92 -2.05 -2.06
CA LEU A 546 -15.62 -2.59 -1.63
C LEU A 546 -15.58 -2.91 -0.13
N LYS A 547 -16.32 -2.17 0.72
CA LYS A 547 -16.40 -2.43 2.16
C LYS A 547 -17.00 -3.82 2.47
N LEU A 548 -17.69 -4.45 1.50
CA LEU A 548 -18.52 -5.65 1.67
C LEU A 548 -19.68 -5.42 2.66
N THR A 549 -20.29 -4.23 2.58
CA THR A 549 -21.59 -3.94 3.19
C THR A 549 -22.69 -3.98 2.12
N HIS A 550 -23.97 -3.96 2.52
CA HIS A 550 -25.12 -4.07 1.61
C HIS A 550 -25.06 -5.33 0.73
N LYS A 551 -25.22 -6.51 1.35
CA LYS A 551 -25.33 -7.81 0.66
C LYS A 551 -26.44 -7.73 -0.42
N LYS A 552 -26.12 -8.17 -1.64
CA LYS A 552 -27.06 -8.18 -2.79
C LYS A 552 -27.41 -9.58 -3.29
N HIS A 553 -26.55 -10.58 -3.13
CA HIS A 553 -26.82 -11.96 -3.56
C HIS A 553 -25.99 -12.97 -2.76
N HIS A 554 -26.42 -14.24 -2.70
CA HIS A 554 -25.70 -15.31 -2.04
C HIS A 554 -25.26 -16.39 -3.03
N VAL A 555 -23.94 -16.63 -3.09
CA VAL A 555 -23.31 -17.55 -4.03
C VAL A 555 -22.99 -18.86 -3.31
N LYS A 556 -23.76 -19.89 -3.64
CA LYS A 556 -23.55 -21.27 -3.15
C LYS A 556 -22.12 -21.76 -3.48
N LYS A 557 -21.59 -22.65 -2.63
CA LYS A 557 -20.31 -23.35 -2.86
C LYS A 557 -20.26 -23.96 -4.27
N ASN A 558 -19.06 -24.04 -4.85
CA ASN A 558 -18.75 -24.53 -6.20
C ASN A 558 -19.27 -23.70 -7.38
N LYS A 559 -20.10 -22.66 -7.19
CA LYS A 559 -20.45 -21.74 -8.29
C LYS A 559 -19.22 -20.94 -8.72
N SER A 560 -19.03 -20.81 -10.04
CA SER A 560 -18.01 -19.97 -10.66
C SER A 560 -18.50 -18.55 -10.91
N LEU A 561 -17.63 -17.56 -10.76
CA LEU A 561 -17.90 -16.14 -11.01
C LEU A 561 -16.80 -15.55 -11.91
N ALA A 562 -17.19 -14.69 -12.85
CA ALA A 562 -16.26 -13.92 -13.67
C ALA A 562 -15.81 -12.65 -12.94
N VAL A 563 -14.50 -12.36 -12.98
CA VAL A 563 -13.88 -11.22 -12.27
C VAL A 563 -13.38 -10.21 -13.29
N ARG A 564 -13.79 -8.95 -13.15
CA ARG A 564 -13.35 -7.82 -13.98
C ARG A 564 -12.00 -7.28 -13.52
N LYS A 565 -11.80 -7.11 -12.20
CA LYS A 565 -10.51 -6.76 -11.59
C LYS A 565 -10.40 -7.26 -10.14
N VAL A 566 -9.16 -7.52 -9.72
CA VAL A 566 -8.79 -7.55 -8.29
C VAL A 566 -8.65 -6.10 -7.84
N VAL A 567 -9.09 -5.78 -6.62
CA VAL A 567 -9.05 -4.43 -6.05
C VAL A 567 -8.48 -4.49 -4.63
N GLY A 568 -7.58 -3.58 -4.28
CA GLY A 568 -7.08 -3.44 -2.91
C GLY A 568 -8.17 -2.93 -1.97
N TYR A 569 -8.10 -3.32 -0.69
CA TYR A 569 -8.92 -2.76 0.39
C TYR A 569 -8.19 -2.94 1.72
N GLY A 570 -7.43 -1.92 2.13
CA GLY A 570 -6.44 -2.01 3.21
C GLY A 570 -5.50 -3.20 3.00
N HIS A 571 -5.18 -3.93 4.06
CA HIS A 571 -4.35 -5.15 4.03
C HIS A 571 -5.00 -6.37 3.34
N THR A 572 -6.12 -6.19 2.63
CA THR A 572 -6.89 -7.28 2.01
C THR A 572 -7.23 -6.95 0.55
N SER A 573 -7.78 -7.91 -0.19
CA SER A 573 -8.31 -7.64 -1.53
C SER A 573 -9.79 -8.00 -1.68
N ARG A 574 -10.38 -7.42 -2.71
CA ARG A 574 -11.73 -7.65 -3.23
C ARG A 574 -11.63 -8.09 -4.68
N LEU A 575 -12.67 -8.74 -5.16
CA LEU A 575 -12.81 -9.11 -6.56
C LEU A 575 -14.07 -8.41 -7.07
N LEU A 576 -13.89 -7.42 -7.95
CA LEU A 576 -14.98 -6.82 -8.69
C LEU A 576 -15.40 -7.82 -9.77
N LEU A 577 -16.63 -8.31 -9.67
CA LEU A 577 -17.24 -9.19 -10.64
C LEU A 577 -17.63 -8.43 -11.92
N THR A 578 -17.90 -9.14 -13.00
CA THR A 578 -18.38 -8.52 -14.26
C THR A 578 -19.76 -7.85 -14.12
N ASN A 579 -20.56 -8.23 -13.12
CA ASN A 579 -21.87 -7.64 -12.81
C ASN A 579 -21.79 -6.41 -11.87
N GLY A 580 -20.63 -5.78 -11.73
CA GLY A 580 -20.42 -4.57 -10.91
C GLY A 580 -20.35 -4.80 -9.40
N ARG A 581 -20.62 -6.03 -8.91
CA ARG A 581 -20.63 -6.36 -7.47
C ARG A 581 -19.28 -6.87 -6.98
N TYR A 582 -19.08 -6.85 -5.66
CA TYR A 582 -17.84 -7.24 -5.01
C TYR A 582 -17.99 -8.54 -4.21
N VAL A 583 -16.93 -9.35 -4.21
CA VAL A 583 -16.73 -10.46 -3.26
C VAL A 583 -15.34 -10.37 -2.61
N SER A 584 -15.12 -11.06 -1.50
CA SER A 584 -13.81 -11.12 -0.83
C SER A 584 -12.76 -11.83 -1.68
N GLY A 585 -11.55 -11.26 -1.79
CA GLY A 585 -10.39 -11.88 -2.43
C GLY A 585 -9.66 -12.92 -1.56
N ASN A 586 -10.24 -13.32 -0.43
CA ASN A 586 -9.61 -14.26 0.50
C ASN A 586 -9.54 -15.69 -0.10
N LYS A 587 -8.32 -16.21 -0.24
CA LYS A 587 -8.02 -17.54 -0.81
C LYS A 587 -8.60 -18.72 -0.05
N LYS A 588 -9.13 -18.54 1.17
CA LYS A 588 -9.90 -19.56 1.91
C LYS A 588 -11.39 -19.59 1.51
N LEU A 589 -11.91 -18.48 0.98
CA LEU A 589 -13.32 -18.33 0.58
C LEU A 589 -13.51 -18.55 -0.92
N VAL A 590 -12.53 -18.12 -1.74
CA VAL A 590 -12.54 -18.21 -3.20
C VAL A 590 -11.25 -18.84 -3.74
N MET A 591 -11.37 -19.56 -4.86
CA MET A 591 -10.26 -20.12 -5.60
C MET A 591 -10.26 -19.59 -7.03
N ALA A 592 -9.16 -18.97 -7.45
CA ALA A 592 -8.94 -18.57 -8.84
C ALA A 592 -8.94 -19.79 -9.78
N THR A 593 -9.61 -19.64 -10.92
CA THR A 593 -9.71 -20.64 -12.00
C THR A 593 -9.36 -20.06 -13.37
N LYS A 594 -9.12 -18.74 -13.47
CA LYS A 594 -8.37 -18.11 -14.57
C LYS A 594 -7.63 -16.87 -14.04
N ILE A 595 -6.37 -16.72 -14.44
CA ILE A 595 -5.49 -15.58 -14.15
C ILE A 595 -4.88 -15.16 -15.50
N THR A 596 -4.70 -13.86 -15.75
CA THR A 596 -4.05 -13.37 -16.98
C THR A 596 -2.68 -12.76 -16.68
N LYS A 597 -1.64 -13.22 -17.41
CA LYS A 597 -0.36 -12.50 -17.53
C LYS A 597 -0.63 -11.14 -18.19
N SER A 598 0.20 -10.15 -17.87
CA SER A 598 0.35 -8.91 -18.64
C SER A 598 1.70 -8.99 -19.33
N SER A 599 1.76 -8.73 -20.63
CA SER A 599 2.99 -8.79 -21.43
C SER A 599 3.46 -7.37 -21.75
N SER A 600 4.67 -7.05 -21.30
CA SER A 600 5.49 -5.94 -21.81
C SER A 600 6.76 -6.56 -22.37
N GLN A 601 7.27 -6.05 -23.49
CA GLN A 601 8.36 -6.68 -24.24
C GLN A 601 9.73 -6.40 -23.61
N ASN A 602 10.61 -7.41 -23.63
CA ASN A 602 12.04 -7.18 -23.69
C ASN A 602 12.43 -7.02 -25.17
N ALA A 603 13.32 -6.08 -25.47
CA ALA A 603 14.08 -6.06 -26.71
C ALA A 603 15.43 -5.39 -26.44
N ASP A 604 16.52 -6.13 -26.61
CA ASP A 604 17.85 -5.58 -26.90
C ASP A 604 18.72 -6.60 -27.65
N SER A 605 19.46 -6.09 -28.64
CA SER A 605 20.68 -6.58 -29.31
C SER A 605 20.88 -8.06 -29.68
N SER A 606 20.94 -8.32 -31.01
CA SER A 606 21.99 -9.17 -31.62
C SER A 606 22.28 -8.78 -33.09
N THR A 607 23.42 -8.12 -33.33
CA THR A 607 24.26 -8.09 -34.55
C THR A 607 23.73 -8.55 -35.94
N THR A 608 23.55 -7.57 -36.83
CA THR A 608 24.23 -7.39 -38.15
C THR A 608 24.39 -8.55 -39.16
N THR A 609 23.73 -8.41 -40.33
CA THR A 609 24.36 -8.63 -41.67
C THR A 609 23.66 -7.75 -42.74
N VAL A 610 24.10 -7.77 -44.01
CA VAL A 610 24.04 -6.61 -44.94
C VAL A 610 23.21 -6.83 -46.22
N ALA A 611 22.22 -5.94 -46.46
CA ALA A 611 21.72 -5.38 -47.75
C ALA A 611 21.27 -6.33 -48.91
N PRO A 612 20.61 -5.83 -50.00
CA PRO A 612 20.15 -4.46 -50.29
C PRO A 612 18.64 -4.32 -50.59
N ASN A 613 18.23 -3.06 -50.81
CA ASN A 613 16.90 -2.60 -51.23
C ASN A 613 16.64 -2.83 -52.74
N PRO A 614 15.38 -2.78 -53.22
CA PRO A 614 15.06 -1.74 -54.21
C PRO A 614 13.74 -0.97 -53.99
N THR A 615 13.90 0.36 -53.94
CA THR A 615 13.09 1.41 -54.60
C THR A 615 11.57 1.55 -54.32
N THR A 616 11.24 2.50 -53.44
CA THR A 616 10.43 3.75 -53.61
C THR A 616 9.61 4.01 -54.91
N PRO A 617 8.68 5.01 -54.96
CA PRO A 617 8.19 5.94 -53.92
C PRO A 617 6.65 6.22 -53.89
N SER A 618 6.24 7.18 -53.03
CA SER A 618 5.11 8.13 -53.23
C SER A 618 3.65 7.65 -53.06
N SER A 619 2.69 8.49 -52.64
CA SER A 619 2.78 9.82 -51.97
C SER A 619 1.45 10.26 -51.33
N SER A 620 1.56 11.04 -50.24
CA SER A 620 0.69 12.16 -49.80
C SER A 620 -0.84 12.17 -50.03
N SER A 621 -1.57 12.46 -48.94
CA SER A 621 -2.70 13.43 -48.81
C SER A 621 -4.02 13.21 -49.59
N SER A 622 -5.20 13.70 -49.17
CA SER A 622 -5.77 14.08 -47.85
C SER A 622 -7.25 14.51 -48.02
N THR A 623 -8.01 14.55 -46.92
CA THR A 623 -9.21 15.41 -46.69
C THR A 623 -10.60 15.03 -47.29
N SER A 624 -11.61 15.12 -46.41
CA SER A 624 -13.02 15.55 -46.61
C SER A 624 -14.02 14.81 -47.53
N THR A 625 -14.97 14.14 -46.87
CA THR A 625 -16.43 14.45 -46.85
C THR A 625 -17.27 14.40 -48.15
N THR A 626 -18.24 13.48 -48.21
CA THR A 626 -19.68 13.78 -48.45
C THR A 626 -20.58 12.54 -48.25
N VAL A 627 -21.89 12.77 -48.02
CA VAL A 627 -22.96 11.74 -47.95
C VAL A 627 -24.24 12.34 -48.54
N PRO A 628 -24.98 11.60 -49.38
CA PRO A 628 -26.44 11.70 -49.36
C PRO A 628 -27.23 10.38 -49.58
N THR A 629 -28.10 10.09 -48.61
CA THR A 629 -29.50 9.58 -48.71
C THR A 629 -29.93 8.29 -49.46
N THR A 630 -30.55 7.35 -48.70
CA THR A 630 -32.02 6.98 -48.65
C THR A 630 -32.78 6.71 -49.99
N PRO A 631 -33.75 5.73 -50.14
CA PRO A 631 -34.88 5.54 -49.20
C PRO A 631 -35.66 4.18 -49.08
N THR A 632 -36.59 4.16 -48.08
CA THR A 632 -37.86 3.37 -47.92
C THR A 632 -37.82 1.82 -47.74
N VAL A 633 -38.51 1.12 -46.80
CA VAL A 633 -39.71 1.32 -45.91
C VAL A 633 -41.04 1.14 -46.68
N PRO A 634 -42.08 0.34 -46.25
CA PRO A 634 -42.67 0.15 -44.90
C PRO A 634 -42.89 -1.35 -44.48
N THR A 635 -43.67 -1.78 -43.46
CA THR A 635 -44.74 -1.21 -42.58
C THR A 635 -44.81 -1.88 -41.18
N THR A 636 -45.35 -1.17 -40.17
CA THR A 636 -45.90 -1.69 -38.89
C THR A 636 -47.42 -1.44 -38.85
N PRO A 637 -48.27 -2.04 -37.98
CA PRO A 637 -48.38 -1.80 -36.50
C PRO A 637 -48.75 -3.08 -35.69
N THR A 638 -49.31 -3.08 -34.47
CA THR A 638 -48.96 -2.51 -33.12
C THR A 638 -50.07 -2.94 -32.13
N ASN A 639 -49.73 -3.32 -30.88
CA ASN A 639 -50.56 -3.57 -29.65
C ASN A 639 -50.26 -4.95 -29.00
N GLY A 640 -50.42 -5.17 -27.69
CA GLY A 640 -50.70 -4.23 -26.60
C GLY A 640 -50.96 -4.92 -25.24
N SER A 641 -50.27 -4.45 -24.18
CA SER A 641 -50.48 -4.58 -22.71
C SER A 641 -51.15 -5.83 -22.05
N SER A 642 -50.59 -6.23 -20.89
CA SER A 642 -51.26 -6.94 -19.75
C SER A 642 -51.65 -8.43 -19.97
N THR A 643 -51.91 -9.31 -18.97
CA THR A 643 -51.78 -9.25 -17.49
C THR A 643 -51.54 -10.65 -16.87
N ASN A 644 -51.11 -10.70 -15.61
CA ASN A 644 -51.42 -11.69 -14.55
C ASN A 644 -51.48 -13.23 -14.79
N ASN A 645 -50.46 -13.90 -14.22
CA ASN A 645 -50.56 -14.71 -12.98
C ASN A 645 -51.05 -16.20 -12.98
N SER A 646 -50.33 -16.98 -12.15
CA SER A 646 -50.73 -18.18 -11.37
C SER A 646 -50.81 -19.59 -11.98
N ASN A 647 -50.19 -20.50 -11.20
CA ASN A 647 -50.44 -21.94 -10.99
C ASN A 647 -50.17 -22.94 -12.13
N ASN A 648 -49.83 -24.23 -11.91
CA ASN A 648 -49.09 -25.02 -10.88
C ASN A 648 -49.65 -26.46 -10.91
N ASN A 649 -48.84 -27.47 -10.52
CA ASN A 649 -49.17 -28.92 -10.42
C ASN A 649 -49.42 -29.66 -11.76
N SER A 650 -49.14 -30.97 -11.91
CA SER A 650 -48.28 -31.92 -11.14
C SER A 650 -48.14 -33.26 -11.92
N THR A 651 -47.46 -34.24 -11.31
CA THR A 651 -47.51 -35.72 -11.54
C THR A 651 -46.84 -36.35 -12.79
N ASN A 652 -46.45 -37.64 -12.80
CA ASN A 652 -45.80 -38.50 -11.78
C ASN A 652 -45.25 -39.82 -12.45
N GLY A 653 -44.41 -40.60 -11.74
CA GLY A 653 -43.90 -41.95 -12.13
C GLY A 653 -42.37 -41.97 -12.36
N SER A 654 -41.50 -42.78 -11.73
CA SER A 654 -41.54 -44.14 -11.11
C SER A 654 -41.59 -45.28 -12.13
N GLY A 655 -40.75 -46.34 -12.11
CA GLY A 655 -39.52 -46.69 -11.35
C GLY A 655 -38.52 -47.42 -12.30
N THR A 656 -37.48 -48.18 -11.93
CA THR A 656 -36.99 -48.83 -10.70
C THR A 656 -35.45 -49.06 -10.80
N ASN A 657 -34.81 -49.67 -9.78
CA ASN A 657 -33.40 -50.09 -9.83
C ASN A 657 -33.22 -51.44 -10.55
N ASP A 658 -32.01 -51.71 -11.07
CA ASP A 658 -31.30 -52.96 -10.74
C ASP A 658 -29.76 -52.79 -10.85
N ASN A 659 -28.97 -53.73 -10.32
CA ASN A 659 -27.51 -53.61 -10.17
C ASN A 659 -26.76 -54.94 -10.31
N SER A 660 -25.97 -55.08 -11.38
CA SER A 660 -24.87 -56.04 -11.47
C SER A 660 -23.79 -55.52 -12.45
N GLY A 661 -22.56 -56.00 -12.31
CA GLY A 661 -21.42 -55.54 -13.11
C GLY A 661 -20.52 -56.69 -13.56
N SER A 662 -19.58 -56.39 -14.47
CA SER A 662 -18.51 -57.30 -14.87
C SER A 662 -17.16 -56.61 -14.78
N ASN A 663 -16.13 -57.37 -14.39
CA ASN A 663 -14.80 -56.87 -14.06
C ASN A 663 -13.76 -57.42 -15.04
N THR A 664 -13.48 -56.69 -16.13
CA THR A 664 -12.31 -56.96 -16.97
C THR A 664 -11.06 -56.51 -16.22
N ASN A 665 -10.43 -57.45 -15.50
CA ASN A 665 -9.25 -57.17 -14.68
C ASN A 665 -7.99 -56.99 -15.55
N THR A 666 -7.92 -55.87 -16.28
CA THR A 666 -6.76 -55.50 -17.10
C THR A 666 -5.51 -55.38 -16.24
N THR A 667 -4.45 -56.10 -16.62
CA THR A 667 -3.13 -56.04 -15.97
C THR A 667 -2.28 -54.86 -16.44
N ASN A 668 -2.72 -54.16 -17.48
CA ASN A 668 -2.11 -52.99 -18.07
C ASN A 668 -3.12 -51.82 -18.16
N GLU A 669 -2.61 -50.60 -18.12
CA GLU A 669 -3.37 -49.35 -18.27
C GLU A 669 -2.78 -48.58 -19.47
N THR A 670 -3.63 -48.10 -20.38
CA THR A 670 -3.24 -47.34 -21.58
C THR A 670 -3.59 -45.86 -21.43
N VAL A 671 -2.60 -44.99 -21.63
CA VAL A 671 -2.75 -43.54 -21.43
C VAL A 671 -2.25 -42.76 -22.63
N THR A 672 -2.92 -41.65 -22.95
CA THR A 672 -2.43 -40.70 -23.96
C THR A 672 -1.53 -39.68 -23.29
N VAL A 673 -0.28 -39.57 -23.72
CA VAL A 673 0.68 -38.58 -23.22
C VAL A 673 0.94 -37.53 -24.29
N SER A 674 1.09 -36.26 -23.91
CA SER A 674 1.59 -35.18 -24.76
C SER A 674 2.62 -34.31 -24.03
N VAL A 675 3.59 -33.80 -24.78
CA VAL A 675 4.64 -32.90 -24.31
C VAL A 675 4.66 -31.66 -25.19
N ASN A 676 4.48 -30.49 -24.59
CA ASN A 676 4.26 -29.23 -25.28
C ASN A 676 5.18 -28.13 -24.73
N ALA A 677 5.90 -27.44 -25.61
CA ALA A 677 6.76 -26.30 -25.23
C ALA A 677 6.57 -25.13 -26.20
N ASN A 678 6.59 -23.90 -25.65
CA ASN A 678 6.43 -22.64 -26.41
C ASN A 678 5.22 -22.61 -27.37
N GLY A 679 4.15 -23.36 -27.07
CA GLY A 679 2.95 -23.46 -27.91
C GLY A 679 2.97 -24.56 -28.99
N SER A 680 4.07 -25.28 -29.15
CA SER A 680 4.20 -26.43 -30.08
C SER A 680 4.15 -27.76 -29.33
N VAL A 681 3.64 -28.81 -29.99
CA VAL A 681 3.71 -30.19 -29.50
C VAL A 681 5.09 -30.76 -29.87
N LEU A 682 5.87 -31.19 -28.88
CA LEU A 682 7.18 -31.84 -29.07
C LEU A 682 7.04 -33.35 -29.33
N ALA A 683 6.08 -34.00 -28.67
CA ALA A 683 5.65 -35.37 -28.94
C ALA A 683 4.26 -35.62 -28.35
N SER A 684 3.50 -36.53 -28.94
CA SER A 684 2.28 -37.06 -28.33
C SER A 684 1.99 -38.49 -28.82
N GLY A 685 1.19 -39.24 -28.05
CA GLY A 685 0.77 -40.58 -28.41
C GLY A 685 0.31 -41.40 -27.22
N SER A 686 -0.30 -42.56 -27.50
CA SER A 686 -0.66 -43.52 -26.46
C SER A 686 0.53 -44.40 -26.06
N VAL A 687 0.63 -44.68 -24.76
CA VAL A 687 1.55 -45.66 -24.17
C VAL A 687 0.77 -46.60 -23.24
N THR A 688 1.07 -47.89 -23.31
CA THR A 688 0.48 -48.92 -22.47
C THR A 688 1.53 -49.40 -21.48
N LEU A 689 1.20 -49.42 -20.19
CA LEU A 689 2.11 -49.80 -19.10
C LEU A 689 1.40 -50.74 -18.12
N THR A 690 2.16 -51.45 -17.29
CA THR A 690 1.60 -52.33 -16.26
C THR A 690 0.83 -51.55 -15.19
N LYS A 691 -0.24 -52.16 -14.69
CA LYS A 691 -1.12 -51.61 -13.64
C LYS A 691 -0.30 -51.26 -12.40
N GLY A 692 -0.40 -50.01 -11.96
CA GLY A 692 0.42 -49.45 -10.88
C GLY A 692 1.51 -48.47 -11.33
N ALA A 693 1.86 -48.44 -12.63
CA ALA A 693 2.83 -47.49 -13.19
C ALA A 693 2.43 -46.02 -12.96
N THR A 694 3.42 -45.12 -12.91
CA THR A 694 3.17 -43.71 -12.61
C THR A 694 3.12 -42.82 -13.85
N ALA A 695 2.53 -41.63 -13.74
CA ALA A 695 2.50 -40.63 -14.80
C ALA A 695 3.92 -40.22 -15.25
N LEU A 696 4.93 -40.36 -14.38
CA LEU A 696 6.33 -40.15 -14.72
C LEU A 696 6.87 -41.26 -15.64
N ASP A 697 6.41 -42.50 -15.45
CA ASP A 697 6.84 -43.64 -16.24
C ASP A 697 6.15 -43.65 -17.62
N ALA A 698 4.89 -43.22 -17.67
CA ALA A 698 4.21 -42.88 -18.93
C ALA A 698 4.94 -41.78 -19.72
N LEU A 699 5.44 -40.74 -19.03
CA LEU A 699 6.27 -39.72 -19.67
C LEU A 699 7.61 -40.29 -20.19
N LYS A 700 8.32 -41.11 -19.40
CA LYS A 700 9.56 -41.77 -19.84
C LYS A 700 9.32 -42.65 -21.06
N ALA A 701 8.22 -43.42 -21.08
CA ALA A 701 7.86 -44.31 -22.17
C ALA A 701 7.58 -43.54 -23.48
N LEU A 702 6.82 -42.43 -23.41
CA LEU A 702 6.62 -41.57 -24.58
C LEU A 702 7.95 -40.95 -25.02
N ALA A 703 8.75 -40.44 -24.08
CA ALA A 703 10.01 -39.78 -24.38
C ALA A 703 11.01 -40.71 -25.07
N ALA A 704 11.19 -41.95 -24.57
CA ALA A 704 12.03 -42.96 -25.18
C ALA A 704 11.55 -43.32 -26.61
N LYS A 705 10.24 -43.50 -26.80
CA LYS A 705 9.65 -43.77 -28.14
C LYS A 705 9.86 -42.64 -29.15
N ASN A 706 10.10 -41.41 -28.69
CA ASN A 706 10.27 -40.21 -29.52
C ASN A 706 11.68 -39.59 -29.41
N ASN A 707 12.67 -40.34 -28.89
CA ASN A 707 14.06 -39.88 -28.69
C ASN A 707 14.22 -38.56 -27.91
N LEU A 708 13.29 -38.22 -27.01
CA LEU A 708 13.35 -37.01 -26.20
C LEU A 708 14.19 -37.24 -24.93
N ALA A 709 15.26 -36.47 -24.75
CA ALA A 709 16.02 -36.46 -23.50
C ALA A 709 15.19 -35.88 -22.34
N VAL A 710 15.08 -36.59 -21.20
CA VAL A 710 14.31 -36.16 -20.02
C VAL A 710 15.20 -36.09 -18.78
N THR A 711 15.32 -34.90 -18.19
CA THR A 711 16.13 -34.63 -17.00
C THR A 711 15.23 -34.56 -15.77
N ILE A 712 15.44 -35.44 -14.79
CA ILE A 712 14.64 -35.54 -13.56
C ILE A 712 15.54 -35.27 -12.34
N THR A 713 14.99 -34.58 -11.34
CA THR A 713 15.61 -34.43 -10.01
C THR A 713 14.68 -34.97 -8.93
N GLY A 714 15.20 -35.76 -7.99
CA GLY A 714 14.39 -36.50 -7.02
C GLY A 714 13.76 -37.77 -7.60
N SER A 715 13.12 -38.58 -6.75
CA SER A 715 12.56 -39.89 -7.11
C SER A 715 11.20 -40.15 -6.46
N GLY A 716 10.41 -41.06 -7.04
CA GLY A 716 9.06 -41.39 -6.59
C GLY A 716 8.21 -40.14 -6.36
N ILE A 717 7.64 -40.00 -5.16
CA ILE A 717 6.78 -38.86 -4.80
C ILE A 717 7.49 -37.50 -4.76
N THR A 718 8.82 -37.48 -4.83
CA THR A 718 9.65 -36.27 -4.86
C THR A 718 10.16 -35.93 -6.25
N ALA A 719 9.92 -36.77 -7.25
CA ALA A 719 10.43 -36.58 -8.60
C ALA A 719 9.89 -35.29 -9.23
N TYR A 720 10.79 -34.51 -9.80
CA TYR A 720 10.49 -33.29 -10.54
C TYR A 720 11.17 -33.34 -11.91
N VAL A 721 10.39 -33.16 -12.98
CA VAL A 721 10.91 -33.10 -14.35
C VAL A 721 11.56 -31.73 -14.54
N LYS A 722 12.88 -31.68 -14.36
CA LYS A 722 13.68 -30.47 -14.51
C LYS A 722 13.81 -30.07 -15.98
N GLY A 723 13.80 -31.00 -16.92
CA GLY A 723 13.79 -30.66 -18.34
C GLY A 723 13.30 -31.78 -19.26
N ILE A 724 12.85 -31.40 -20.45
CA ILE A 724 12.59 -32.30 -21.58
C ILE A 724 13.13 -31.63 -22.84
N ASN A 725 13.90 -32.36 -23.64
CA ASN A 725 14.47 -31.95 -24.93
C ASN A 725 15.02 -30.51 -24.94
N GLY A 726 15.97 -30.21 -24.06
CA GLY A 726 16.62 -28.90 -23.94
C GLY A 726 15.85 -27.83 -23.13
N TYR A 727 14.52 -27.92 -23.01
CA TYR A 727 13.72 -26.98 -22.22
C TYR A 727 13.86 -27.27 -20.72
N ASN A 728 14.68 -26.48 -20.04
CA ASN A 728 15.04 -26.65 -18.62
C ASN A 728 14.33 -25.64 -17.71
N ALA A 729 13.73 -26.14 -16.62
CA ALA A 729 13.14 -25.33 -15.56
C ALA A 729 14.19 -24.41 -14.92
N GLY A 730 13.85 -23.13 -14.81
CA GLY A 730 14.72 -22.11 -14.24
C GLY A 730 14.80 -22.13 -12.70
N PRO A 731 15.52 -21.16 -12.11
CA PRO A 731 15.75 -21.10 -10.67
C PRO A 731 14.45 -21.10 -9.84
N ALA A 732 14.53 -21.70 -8.65
CA ALA A 732 13.40 -21.84 -7.74
C ALA A 732 12.77 -20.47 -7.40
N GLY A 733 11.46 -20.34 -7.61
CA GLY A 733 10.71 -19.10 -7.40
C GLY A 733 10.46 -18.26 -8.65
N THR A 734 11.12 -18.55 -9.79
CA THR A 734 10.85 -17.87 -11.08
C THR A 734 9.50 -18.21 -11.71
N MET A 735 8.81 -19.24 -11.19
CA MET A 735 7.60 -19.86 -11.77
C MET A 735 7.80 -20.50 -13.16
N THR A 736 9.04 -20.58 -13.67
CA THR A 736 9.38 -21.27 -14.93
C THR A 736 9.59 -22.77 -14.71
N GLY A 737 9.40 -23.56 -15.77
CA GLY A 737 9.57 -25.02 -15.75
C GLY A 737 8.34 -25.80 -16.19
N TRP A 738 8.43 -27.12 -16.05
CA TRP A 738 7.39 -28.04 -16.51
C TRP A 738 6.23 -28.13 -15.52
N LEU A 739 5.02 -27.92 -16.03
CA LEU A 739 3.75 -28.23 -15.40
C LEU A 739 3.19 -29.51 -16.02
N TYR A 740 2.48 -30.33 -15.25
CA TYR A 740 1.80 -31.52 -15.76
C TYR A 740 0.33 -31.54 -15.35
N SER A 741 -0.51 -32.10 -16.21
CA SER A 741 -1.93 -32.29 -15.97
C SER A 741 -2.38 -33.70 -16.34
N ILE A 742 -3.39 -34.21 -15.64
CA ILE A 742 -4.11 -35.45 -15.96
C ILE A 742 -5.55 -35.06 -16.27
N ASN A 743 -6.07 -35.48 -17.43
CA ASN A 743 -7.41 -35.14 -17.92
C ASN A 743 -7.71 -33.63 -17.89
N GLY A 744 -6.70 -32.82 -18.22
CA GLY A 744 -6.77 -31.35 -18.22
C GLY A 744 -6.74 -30.68 -16.84
N SER A 745 -6.50 -31.43 -15.75
CA SER A 745 -6.33 -30.89 -14.40
C SER A 745 -4.92 -31.12 -13.87
N GLU A 746 -4.24 -30.07 -13.41
CA GLU A 746 -2.95 -30.17 -12.71
C GLU A 746 -3.14 -30.88 -11.35
N PRO A 747 -2.53 -32.05 -11.09
CA PRO A 747 -2.63 -32.70 -9.78
C PRO A 747 -1.75 -31.99 -8.74
N ASN A 748 -2.10 -32.14 -7.46
CA ASN A 748 -1.32 -31.63 -6.34
C ASN A 748 -0.25 -32.63 -5.83
N THR A 749 0.15 -33.57 -6.68
CA THR A 749 1.10 -34.67 -6.45
C THR A 749 2.29 -34.55 -7.41
N SER A 750 3.40 -35.26 -7.17
CA SER A 750 4.41 -35.49 -8.22
C SER A 750 3.87 -36.43 -9.30
N MET A 751 4.40 -36.35 -10.52
CA MET A 751 4.18 -37.36 -11.56
C MET A 751 4.55 -38.77 -11.07
N GLY A 752 5.62 -38.89 -10.28
CA GLY A 752 6.06 -40.15 -9.65
C GLY A 752 5.28 -40.52 -8.38
N ALA A 753 4.18 -39.81 -8.09
CA ALA A 753 3.19 -40.14 -7.06
C ALA A 753 1.80 -40.42 -7.65
N TYR A 754 1.59 -40.19 -8.94
CA TYR A 754 0.30 -40.39 -9.60
C TYR A 754 0.31 -41.72 -10.34
N THR A 755 -0.26 -42.77 -9.75
CA THR A 755 -0.57 -44.02 -10.46
C THR A 755 -1.60 -43.74 -11.55
N ILE A 756 -1.28 -44.12 -12.79
CA ILE A 756 -2.13 -43.89 -13.95
C ILE A 756 -3.35 -44.83 -13.98
N LYS A 757 -4.36 -44.45 -14.76
CA LYS A 757 -5.53 -45.27 -15.07
C LYS A 757 -5.78 -45.32 -16.57
N ASP A 758 -6.38 -46.39 -17.05
CA ASP A 758 -6.75 -46.55 -18.45
C ASP A 758 -7.62 -45.37 -18.93
N GLY A 759 -7.27 -44.83 -20.10
CA GLY A 759 -7.88 -43.64 -20.69
C GLY A 759 -7.36 -42.29 -20.18
N ASP A 760 -6.47 -42.23 -19.18
CA ASP A 760 -5.92 -40.96 -18.68
C ASP A 760 -5.17 -40.19 -19.78
N LYS A 761 -5.36 -38.86 -19.79
CA LYS A 761 -4.73 -37.93 -20.74
C LYS A 761 -3.73 -37.03 -20.02
N ILE A 762 -2.45 -37.36 -20.16
CA ILE A 762 -1.32 -36.75 -19.45
C ILE A 762 -0.69 -35.67 -20.33
N SER A 763 -0.73 -34.39 -19.93
CA SER A 763 -0.15 -33.30 -20.71
C SER A 763 0.94 -32.57 -19.93
N MET A 764 2.17 -32.63 -20.43
CA MET A 764 3.33 -31.86 -19.98
C MET A 764 3.41 -30.54 -20.74
N ASN A 765 3.37 -29.41 -20.03
CA ASN A 765 3.40 -28.08 -20.62
C ASN A 765 4.54 -27.25 -20.00
N TYR A 766 5.45 -26.75 -20.83
CA TYR A 766 6.54 -25.88 -20.38
C TYR A 766 6.06 -24.44 -20.16
N ASN A 767 6.25 -23.89 -18.95
CA ASN A 767 5.96 -22.51 -18.61
C ASN A 767 7.25 -21.68 -18.54
N LYS A 768 7.25 -20.50 -19.17
CA LYS A 768 8.35 -19.52 -19.22
C LYS A 768 7.90 -18.17 -18.63
#